data_AF-A0A952KPJ1-F1
#
_entry.id   AF-A0A952KPJ1-F1
#
_cell.length_a   1.000
_cell.length_b   1.000
_cell.length_c   1.000
_cell.angle_alpha   90.00
_cell.angle_beta   90.00
_cell.angle_gamma   90.00
#
_symmetry.space_group_name_H-M   'P 1'
#
loop_
_entity.id
_entity.type
_entity.pdbx_description
1 polymer ?
#
loop_
_entity_poly.entity_id
_entity_poly.type
_entity_poly.pdbx_seq_one_letter_code
_entity_poly.pdbx_strand_id
1 'polypeptide(L)'
;MEKNTSLKGPGRRTKADITVSLSLAAVAAFFVISGVVSYLNIATLRRDMAAVTRTHDVLLGSSELFSTLKDAETGQRGFILTGKDNYLEPYSAALGRIDEQLASIEAQTRDDPVQVRNLRALRLHINAKLNELANTIRLRRTEGFAQALALVDSDRGKADMDGIRAGITAIHAEENIQRGHAIAEMNDAYRAALGATTLAAILGLILSGVITVMISRATAAQRRQEWLQAGEAGLANAILGEQNMEQLGHNVLSYLAKYLNGHAGVFFVKEGGLYRRTATYGVPDAGRITEAFRNGDGLQGEVAQSGKILVLDNMDRVELTAGATLGQWRPKTVMILPAQSDGSVDAVVELGFLANAQADAQAMLERVSEAISVAVRSARYRQHLQNLLEETQRQSEELQTQSEELRVNNEELEEQSRALKESHVRLEQQQAEMEQTNTQLEEQARLLEDQKADLVRTRDAVQQKATELEQASRYKSDFLANMSHELRTPLNSSLILAKLLSDNSEGNLTEEQVKFARTIQSSGNDLLALINDILDLSKIEAGQMEIRPEPIQVSRLINDLRRTFDPVAGQKGLEFHTRAADGVPDVFDTDRQRLEQVLKNLLSNAFKFTETGAVDLIITRTSDNRLQFAVTDTGIGISPEQQRAVFDAFRQADGTISRKYGGTGLGLSISRELARLLGGTISLQSVQGEGSTFSLSLPFVYDPAGVAPRPVPAPDAVPAQEPAPRSVAKAAPKREAPAPAPVRRIIDDRDRLGDDSRTILIVEDDEAFARILYDLAHDLDFMCLVSTTAEDALNTARQYRPSAIVLDVGLPDNSGLSVLDRLKHDERTRHIPVHVVSGTDYAHAALSLGAVGYMLKPVKRDDLVAAFRNFESHLEAKVRRVLVVEDDEVQRDAVRRLLQADDVECHSVGTAAECLEALSQGTYDCMVLDLSLPDASGYSLLETLSQEDAYSFPPVIVYTGHDLSYEDEQRLRRYSRSIIIKGAKSPERLLDEVSLFLHQVVAELSPEQQTLLRKARNRDSILEGRRILIVEDDVRNVYAVTNIFEPLGAVVQIARNGREALEALERSTEAPESAVDLVLMDVMMPEMDGLTATRELRKRPEWKKLPIIMLTAKAMKDDQEKCLDAGANDYMAKPLDVEKLISLVRVWMPR
;
A
#
# COMPACT_ATOMS: atom_id res chain seq x y z
N MET A 1 43.94 1.72 -44.24
CA MET A 1 43.52 1.90 -45.65
C MET A 1 42.00 1.74 -45.63
N GLU A 2 41.19 2.79 -45.78
CA GLU A 2 40.92 3.51 -47.05
C GLU A 2 40.59 2.54 -48.20
N LYS A 3 39.51 2.68 -48.98
CA LYS A 3 38.46 3.71 -49.09
C LYS A 3 37.29 3.09 -49.90
N ASN A 4 36.02 3.33 -49.54
CA ASN A 4 35.00 3.83 -50.47
C ASN A 4 33.60 3.97 -49.84
N THR A 5 33.23 5.21 -49.53
CA THR A 5 31.85 5.65 -49.34
C THR A 5 31.28 6.14 -50.67
N SER A 6 30.09 5.66 -51.08
CA SER A 6 29.30 6.38 -52.10
C SER A 6 27.80 6.09 -52.03
N LEU A 7 27.03 7.15 -51.82
CA LEU A 7 25.65 7.38 -52.30
C LEU A 7 24.56 6.32 -52.01
N LYS A 8 23.94 6.42 -50.83
CA LYS A 8 22.48 6.18 -50.71
C LYS A 8 21.75 7.50 -50.99
N GLY A 9 20.99 7.55 -52.09
CA GLY A 9 20.13 8.69 -52.43
C GLY A 9 18.95 8.85 -51.46
N PRO A 10 18.20 9.97 -51.53
CA PRO A 10 17.04 10.18 -50.68
C PRO A 10 15.99 9.10 -50.96
N GLY A 11 15.70 8.28 -49.95
CA GLY A 11 14.73 7.20 -50.06
C GLY A 11 13.38 7.74 -50.53
N ARG A 12 12.86 7.18 -51.63
CA ARG A 12 11.46 7.38 -52.03
C ARG A 12 10.57 6.96 -50.87
N ARG A 13 10.04 7.93 -50.10
CA ARG A 13 8.92 7.68 -49.19
C ARG A 13 7.85 6.96 -49.99
N THR A 14 7.45 5.78 -49.53
CA THR A 14 6.45 4.99 -50.25
C THR A 14 5.12 5.74 -50.17
N LYS A 15 4.22 5.51 -51.13
CA LYS A 15 2.88 6.13 -51.08
C LYS A 15 2.14 5.78 -49.77
N ALA A 16 2.46 4.64 -49.17
CA ALA A 16 1.93 4.20 -47.87
C ALA A 16 2.30 5.16 -46.73
N ASP A 17 3.56 5.55 -46.59
CA ASP A 17 4.02 6.49 -45.54
C ASP A 17 3.26 7.82 -45.60
N ILE A 18 3.05 8.34 -46.81
CA ILE A 18 2.34 9.59 -47.05
C ILE A 18 0.88 9.45 -46.60
N THR A 19 0.19 8.36 -46.98
CA THR A 19 -1.20 8.11 -46.57
C THR A 19 -1.37 7.92 -45.06
N VAL A 20 -0.41 7.28 -44.38
CA VAL A 20 -0.44 7.11 -42.91
C VAL A 20 -0.18 8.45 -42.21
N SER A 21 0.75 9.26 -42.70
CA SER A 21 0.98 10.61 -42.15
C SER A 21 -0.22 11.53 -42.35
N LEU A 22 -0.93 11.42 -43.49
CA LEU A 22 -2.11 12.23 -43.80
C LEU A 22 -3.33 11.80 -42.97
N SER A 23 -3.53 10.49 -42.73
CA SER A 23 -4.60 10.02 -41.84
C SER A 23 -4.34 10.42 -40.40
N LEU A 24 -3.10 10.32 -39.90
CA LEU A 24 -2.71 10.78 -38.57
C LEU A 24 -2.93 12.29 -38.40
N ALA A 25 -2.60 13.09 -39.42
CA ALA A 25 -2.87 14.53 -39.42
C ALA A 25 -4.38 14.85 -39.39
N ALA A 26 -5.21 14.08 -40.11
CA ALA A 26 -6.65 14.21 -40.07
C ALA A 26 -7.24 13.84 -38.70
N VAL A 27 -6.71 12.80 -38.04
CA VAL A 27 -7.06 12.41 -36.66
C VAL A 27 -6.75 13.55 -35.69
N ALA A 28 -5.53 14.11 -35.76
CA ALA A 28 -5.11 15.21 -34.91
C ALA A 28 -5.97 16.47 -35.12
N ALA A 29 -6.24 16.84 -36.38
CA ALA A 29 -7.10 17.98 -36.72
C ALA A 29 -8.53 17.80 -36.20
N PHE A 30 -9.08 16.59 -36.29
CA PHE A 30 -10.40 16.26 -35.74
C PHE A 30 -10.47 16.48 -34.22
N PHE A 31 -9.49 15.96 -33.46
CA PHE A 31 -9.45 16.15 -32.00
C PHE A 31 -9.27 17.63 -31.62
N VAL A 32 -8.42 18.39 -32.34
CA VAL A 32 -8.25 19.83 -32.11
C VAL A 32 -9.55 20.60 -32.35
N ILE A 33 -10.25 20.36 -33.47
CA ILE A 33 -11.52 21.02 -33.79
C ILE A 33 -12.60 20.67 -32.76
N SER A 34 -12.71 19.39 -32.39
CA SER A 34 -13.65 18.92 -31.37
C SER A 34 -13.38 19.56 -30.00
N GLY A 35 -12.11 19.66 -29.59
CA GLY A 35 -11.68 20.34 -28.37
C GLY A 35 -12.01 21.83 -28.36
N VAL A 36 -11.78 22.55 -29.47
CA VAL A 36 -12.12 23.97 -29.60
C VAL A 36 -13.63 24.19 -29.50
N VAL A 37 -14.44 23.38 -30.18
CA VAL A 37 -15.92 23.47 -30.11
C VAL A 37 -16.42 23.17 -28.69
N SER A 38 -15.87 22.15 -28.04
CA SER A 38 -16.19 21.82 -26.64
C SER A 38 -15.86 22.99 -25.70
N TYR A 39 -14.66 23.57 -25.82
CA TYR A 39 -14.22 24.72 -25.03
C TYR A 39 -15.14 25.94 -25.21
N LEU A 40 -15.53 26.28 -26.45
CA LEU A 40 -16.43 27.42 -26.71
C LEU A 40 -17.83 27.22 -26.11
N ASN A 41 -18.36 26.00 -26.14
CA ASN A 41 -19.63 25.67 -25.50
C ASN A 41 -19.54 25.77 -23.97
N ILE A 42 -18.48 25.22 -23.36
CA ILE A 42 -18.23 25.30 -21.90
C ILE A 42 -18.04 26.76 -21.46
N ALA A 43 -17.31 27.57 -22.23
CA ALA A 43 -17.10 28.99 -21.97
C ALA A 43 -18.39 29.83 -22.09
N THR A 44 -19.40 29.33 -22.81
CA THR A 44 -20.71 29.96 -22.90
C THR A 44 -21.58 29.56 -21.72
N LEU A 45 -21.70 28.25 -21.44
CA LEU A 45 -22.37 27.72 -20.24
C LEU A 45 -21.89 28.40 -18.94
N ARG A 46 -20.57 28.61 -18.79
CA ARG A 46 -20.01 29.28 -17.60
C ARG A 46 -20.43 30.76 -17.48
N ARG A 47 -20.56 31.49 -18.59
CA ARG A 47 -21.02 32.89 -18.59
C ARG A 47 -22.50 32.98 -18.21
N ASP A 48 -23.31 32.12 -18.80
CA ASP A 48 -24.76 32.15 -18.62
C ASP A 48 -25.14 31.71 -17.19
N MET A 49 -24.45 30.69 -16.65
CA MET A 49 -24.55 30.27 -15.25
C MET A 49 -24.19 31.41 -14.27
N ALA A 50 -23.15 32.20 -14.58
CA ALA A 50 -22.77 33.36 -13.77
C ALA A 50 -23.79 34.51 -13.86
N ALA A 51 -24.45 34.68 -15.01
CA ALA A 51 -25.56 35.62 -15.16
C ALA A 51 -26.78 35.18 -14.33
N VAL A 52 -27.17 33.90 -14.38
CA VAL A 52 -28.26 33.35 -13.55
C VAL A 52 -27.96 33.52 -12.05
N THR A 53 -26.73 33.25 -11.61
CA THR A 53 -26.33 33.41 -10.20
C THR A 53 -26.46 34.87 -9.75
N ARG A 54 -25.90 35.82 -10.52
CA ARG A 54 -26.05 37.26 -10.24
C ARG A 54 -27.51 37.70 -10.12
N THR A 55 -28.38 37.26 -11.04
CA THR A 55 -29.81 37.62 -10.99
C THR A 55 -30.49 37.06 -9.74
N HIS A 56 -30.02 35.93 -9.21
CA HIS A 56 -30.52 35.34 -7.98
C HIS A 56 -30.07 36.13 -6.75
N ASP A 57 -28.79 36.52 -6.70
CA ASP A 57 -28.22 37.31 -5.60
C ASP A 57 -28.92 38.68 -5.48
N VAL A 58 -29.16 39.36 -6.61
CA VAL A 58 -29.90 40.64 -6.63
C VAL A 58 -31.32 40.47 -6.09
N LEU A 59 -32.04 39.41 -6.51
CA LEU A 59 -33.39 39.10 -6.04
C LEU A 59 -33.46 38.80 -4.53
N LEU A 60 -32.45 38.10 -3.99
CA LEU A 60 -32.33 37.83 -2.56
C LEU A 60 -31.99 39.11 -1.80
N GLY A 61 -30.97 39.86 -2.22
CA GLY A 61 -30.54 41.10 -1.59
C GLY A 61 -31.66 42.15 -1.55
N SER A 62 -32.44 42.31 -2.62
CA SER A 62 -33.59 43.23 -2.62
C SER A 62 -34.73 42.74 -1.70
N SER A 63 -34.94 41.43 -1.60
CA SER A 63 -35.91 40.86 -0.67
C SER A 63 -35.49 41.06 0.80
N GLU A 64 -34.21 40.87 1.09
CA GLU A 64 -33.61 41.05 2.42
C GLU A 64 -33.63 42.52 2.85
N LEU A 65 -33.22 43.43 1.97
CA LEU A 65 -33.32 44.89 2.16
C LEU A 65 -34.74 45.33 2.53
N PHE A 66 -35.76 44.77 1.86
CA PHE A 66 -37.16 45.04 2.20
C PHE A 66 -37.59 44.44 3.54
N SER A 67 -36.96 43.36 4.01
CA SER A 67 -37.15 42.84 5.37
C SER A 67 -36.50 43.75 6.42
N THR A 68 -35.24 44.12 6.23
CA THR A 68 -34.49 45.04 7.12
C THR A 68 -35.25 46.36 7.34
N LEU A 69 -35.89 46.89 6.29
CA LEU A 69 -36.72 48.10 6.37
C LEU A 69 -38.02 47.91 7.17
N LYS A 70 -38.63 46.71 7.14
CA LYS A 70 -39.78 46.39 8.01
C LYS A 70 -39.36 46.23 9.46
N ASP A 71 -38.18 45.66 9.73
CA ASP A 71 -37.66 45.50 11.09
C ASP A 71 -37.36 46.88 11.70
N ALA A 72 -36.80 47.80 10.90
CA ALA A 72 -36.62 49.20 11.28
C ALA A 72 -37.94 49.89 11.65
N GLU A 73 -38.97 49.73 10.82
CA GLU A 73 -40.32 50.26 11.09
C GLU A 73 -40.99 49.58 12.29
N THR A 74 -40.77 48.28 12.50
CA THR A 74 -41.36 47.52 13.61
C THR A 74 -40.76 47.95 14.94
N GLY A 75 -39.44 48.13 15.02
CA GLY A 75 -38.77 48.67 16.21
C GLY A 75 -39.23 50.10 16.55
N GLN A 76 -39.30 50.96 15.53
CA GLN A 76 -39.82 52.32 15.67
C GLN A 76 -41.27 52.34 16.21
N ARG A 77 -42.17 51.49 15.69
CA ARG A 77 -43.55 51.37 16.17
C ARG A 77 -43.62 50.86 17.61
N GLY A 78 -42.82 49.86 17.96
CA GLY A 78 -42.70 49.36 19.33
C GLY A 78 -42.25 50.44 20.33
N PHE A 79 -41.27 51.26 19.94
CA PHE A 79 -40.82 52.40 20.72
C PHE A 79 -41.88 53.50 20.84
N ILE A 80 -42.60 53.82 19.77
CA ILE A 80 -43.68 54.83 19.81
C ILE A 80 -44.78 54.39 20.77
N LEU A 81 -45.24 53.13 20.70
CA LEU A 81 -46.28 52.62 21.58
C LEU A 81 -45.84 52.58 23.05
N THR A 82 -44.63 52.08 23.34
CA THR A 82 -44.21 51.78 24.72
C THR A 82 -43.37 52.86 25.41
N GLY A 83 -42.68 53.70 24.64
CA GLY A 83 -41.69 54.66 25.14
C GLY A 83 -40.40 54.05 25.70
N LYS A 84 -40.18 52.73 25.56
CA LYS A 84 -39.01 52.03 26.11
C LYS A 84 -37.94 51.80 25.04
N ASP A 85 -36.72 52.31 25.26
CA ASP A 85 -35.63 52.25 24.28
C ASP A 85 -35.26 50.83 23.81
N ASN A 86 -35.49 49.78 24.60
CA ASN A 86 -35.24 48.40 24.19
C ASN A 86 -35.98 48.00 22.89
N TYR A 87 -37.13 48.62 22.58
CA TYR A 87 -37.83 48.36 21.32
C TYR A 87 -37.13 48.97 20.09
N LEU A 88 -36.13 49.82 20.26
CA LEU A 88 -35.33 50.38 19.15
C LEU A 88 -34.19 49.47 18.69
N GLU A 89 -33.92 48.35 19.37
CA GLU A 89 -32.86 47.41 18.99
C GLU A 89 -32.95 46.95 17.51
N PRO A 90 -34.13 46.55 16.97
CA PRO A 90 -34.28 46.23 15.55
C PRO A 90 -34.03 47.42 14.62
N TYR A 91 -34.35 48.64 15.06
CA TYR A 91 -34.11 49.88 14.29
C TYR A 91 -32.63 50.23 14.21
N SER A 92 -31.89 50.12 15.31
CA SER A 92 -30.43 50.30 15.31
C SER A 92 -29.71 49.21 14.49
N ALA A 93 -30.14 47.96 14.59
CA ALA A 93 -29.57 46.86 13.82
C ALA A 93 -29.82 47.01 12.31
N ALA A 94 -31.01 47.47 11.92
CA ALA A 94 -31.38 47.70 10.53
C ALA A 94 -30.56 48.83 9.87
N LEU A 95 -30.34 49.95 10.57
CA LEU A 95 -29.57 51.08 10.05
C LEU A 95 -28.15 50.68 9.61
N GLY A 96 -27.48 49.79 10.35
CA GLY A 96 -26.14 49.32 9.99
C GLY A 96 -26.08 48.46 8.72
N ARG A 97 -27.18 47.78 8.36
CA ARG A 97 -27.23 46.81 7.25
C ARG A 97 -27.77 47.40 5.95
N ILE A 98 -28.64 48.41 6.01
CA ILE A 98 -29.33 48.95 4.83
C ILE A 98 -28.36 49.55 3.79
N ASP A 99 -27.35 50.29 4.23
CA ASP A 99 -26.36 50.87 3.31
C ASP A 99 -25.46 49.80 2.66
N GLU A 100 -25.10 48.75 3.41
CA GLU A 100 -24.33 47.59 2.90
C GLU A 100 -25.14 46.78 1.89
N GLN A 101 -26.40 46.45 2.21
CA GLN A 101 -27.33 45.75 1.32
C GLN A 101 -27.57 46.57 0.03
N LEU A 102 -27.72 47.90 0.13
CA LEU A 102 -27.82 48.78 -1.04
C LEU A 102 -26.52 48.80 -1.88
N ALA A 103 -25.36 48.86 -1.26
CA ALA A 103 -24.07 48.85 -1.96
C ALA A 103 -23.80 47.52 -2.68
N SER A 104 -24.21 46.39 -2.08
CA SER A 104 -24.12 45.07 -2.69
C SER A 104 -24.98 44.97 -3.96
N ILE A 105 -26.26 45.39 -3.87
CA ILE A 105 -27.17 45.45 -5.04
C ILE A 105 -26.61 46.40 -6.11
N GLU A 106 -26.06 47.56 -5.72
CA GLU A 106 -25.45 48.54 -6.65
C GLU A 106 -24.23 47.93 -7.38
N ALA A 107 -23.37 47.21 -6.68
CA ALA A 107 -22.20 46.54 -7.26
C ALA A 107 -22.58 45.44 -8.26
N GLN A 108 -23.62 44.67 -7.97
CA GLN A 108 -24.10 43.58 -8.83
C GLN A 108 -24.88 44.07 -10.07
N THR A 109 -25.60 45.19 -9.95
CA THR A 109 -26.46 45.76 -11.01
C THR A 109 -25.82 46.89 -11.83
N ARG A 110 -24.59 47.32 -11.50
CA ARG A 110 -23.90 48.46 -12.13
C ARG A 110 -23.84 48.44 -13.67
N ASP A 111 -23.81 47.24 -14.25
CA ASP A 111 -23.62 47.02 -15.69
C ASP A 111 -24.98 47.07 -16.45
N ASP A 112 -26.11 47.14 -15.72
CA ASP A 112 -27.47 47.26 -16.26
C ASP A 112 -28.03 48.70 -16.06
N PRO A 113 -28.26 49.46 -17.14
CA PRO A 113 -28.75 50.85 -17.05
C PRO A 113 -30.22 50.96 -16.60
N VAL A 114 -31.03 49.90 -16.73
CA VAL A 114 -32.40 49.83 -16.21
C VAL A 114 -32.36 49.66 -14.70
N GLN A 115 -31.53 48.74 -14.19
CA GLN A 115 -31.41 48.51 -12.75
C GLN A 115 -30.75 49.68 -12.01
N VAL A 116 -29.70 50.31 -12.57
CA VAL A 116 -29.12 51.54 -12.01
C VAL A 116 -30.18 52.65 -11.84
N ARG A 117 -31.17 52.73 -12.74
CA ARG A 117 -32.31 53.66 -12.62
C ARG A 117 -33.29 53.22 -11.53
N ASN A 118 -33.66 51.94 -11.50
CA ASN A 118 -34.59 51.39 -10.50
C ASN A 118 -34.03 51.55 -9.07
N LEU A 119 -32.76 51.21 -8.86
CA LEU A 119 -32.07 51.32 -7.59
C LEU A 119 -31.94 52.77 -7.11
N ARG A 120 -31.69 53.72 -8.02
CA ARG A 120 -31.67 55.16 -7.70
C ARG A 120 -33.03 55.66 -7.20
N ALA A 121 -34.13 55.19 -7.81
CA ALA A 121 -35.48 55.53 -7.36
C ALA A 121 -35.80 54.88 -5.99
N LEU A 122 -35.42 53.62 -5.80
CA LEU A 122 -35.56 52.91 -4.53
C LEU A 122 -34.80 53.61 -3.39
N ARG A 123 -33.54 53.99 -3.62
CA ARG A 123 -32.68 54.69 -2.63
C ARG A 123 -33.28 56.02 -2.18
N LEU A 124 -33.99 56.73 -3.05
CA LEU A 124 -34.68 57.98 -2.70
C LEU A 124 -35.81 57.74 -1.68
N HIS A 125 -36.63 56.70 -1.88
CA HIS A 125 -37.69 56.35 -0.91
C HIS A 125 -37.14 55.74 0.38
N ILE A 126 -36.06 54.94 0.32
CA ILE A 126 -35.37 54.42 1.51
C ILE A 126 -34.86 55.57 2.39
N ASN A 127 -34.15 56.53 1.79
CA ASN A 127 -33.65 57.70 2.51
C ASN A 127 -34.81 58.53 3.10
N ALA A 128 -35.91 58.69 2.37
CA ALA A 128 -37.10 59.38 2.89
C ALA A 128 -37.72 58.63 4.09
N LYS A 129 -37.85 57.31 4.02
CA LYS A 129 -38.37 56.46 5.10
C LYS A 129 -37.47 56.48 6.33
N LEU A 130 -36.15 56.34 6.19
CA LEU A 130 -35.23 56.38 7.32
C LEU A 130 -35.25 57.74 8.04
N ASN A 131 -35.36 58.84 7.29
CA ASN A 131 -35.54 60.18 7.84
C ASN A 131 -36.90 60.36 8.54
N GLU A 132 -37.98 59.75 8.05
CA GLU A 132 -39.28 59.71 8.75
C GLU A 132 -39.11 58.99 10.10
N LEU A 133 -38.63 57.73 10.09
CA LEU A 133 -38.45 56.92 11.29
C LEU A 133 -37.61 57.65 12.36
N ALA A 134 -36.48 58.24 11.95
CA ALA A 134 -35.60 59.00 12.85
C ALA A 134 -36.29 60.23 13.47
N ASN A 135 -37.07 60.98 12.68
CA ASN A 135 -37.81 62.14 13.18
C ASN A 135 -38.92 61.73 14.15
N THR A 136 -39.65 60.66 13.85
CA THR A 136 -40.74 60.18 14.71
C THR A 136 -40.21 59.66 16.06
N ILE A 137 -39.06 58.98 16.07
CA ILE A 137 -38.34 58.58 17.30
C ILE A 137 -37.89 59.82 18.10
N ARG A 138 -37.35 60.84 17.43
CA ARG A 138 -36.92 62.10 18.07
C ARG A 138 -38.09 62.85 18.71
N LEU A 139 -39.21 63.02 18.00
CA LEU A 139 -40.42 63.64 18.54
C LEU A 139 -40.96 62.86 19.75
N ARG A 140 -40.95 61.53 19.69
CA ARG A 140 -41.39 60.68 20.81
C ARG A 140 -40.54 60.88 22.08
N ARG A 141 -39.23 61.13 21.93
CA ARG A 141 -38.29 61.40 23.03
C ARG A 141 -38.37 62.84 23.57
N THR A 142 -38.69 63.83 22.73
CA THR A 142 -38.57 65.26 23.10
C THR A 142 -39.90 65.97 23.35
N GLU A 143 -40.95 65.60 22.63
CA GLU A 143 -42.25 66.29 22.65
C GLU A 143 -43.40 65.39 23.13
N GLY A 144 -43.22 64.07 23.09
CA GLY A 144 -44.15 63.09 23.67
C GLY A 144 -44.92 62.26 22.64
N PHE A 145 -45.94 61.53 23.11
CA PHE A 145 -46.66 60.56 22.27
C PHE A 145 -47.50 61.21 21.18
N ALA A 146 -48.26 62.28 21.50
CA ALA A 146 -49.22 62.87 20.57
C ALA A 146 -48.54 63.49 19.33
N GLN A 147 -47.38 64.11 19.51
CA GLN A 147 -46.59 64.76 18.47
C GLN A 147 -45.92 63.72 17.55
N ALA A 148 -45.44 62.60 18.12
CA ALA A 148 -44.97 61.47 17.33
C ALA A 148 -46.11 60.81 16.53
N LEU A 149 -47.27 60.61 17.15
CA LEU A 149 -48.44 60.02 16.50
C LEU A 149 -48.95 60.89 15.33
N ALA A 150 -49.00 62.21 15.50
CA ALA A 150 -49.40 63.14 14.44
C ALA A 150 -48.52 63.09 13.18
N LEU A 151 -47.24 62.68 13.31
CA LEU A 151 -46.34 62.47 12.16
C LEU A 151 -46.60 61.12 11.47
N VAL A 152 -47.00 60.09 12.23
CA VAL A 152 -47.41 58.78 11.66
C VAL A 152 -48.76 58.91 10.94
N ASP A 153 -49.73 59.62 11.54
CA ASP A 153 -51.04 59.91 10.98
C ASP A 153 -50.98 60.79 9.70
N SER A 154 -49.82 61.38 9.40
CA SER A 154 -49.58 62.13 8.16
C SER A 154 -49.45 61.24 6.91
N ASP A 155 -49.55 59.90 7.05
CA ASP A 155 -49.43 58.87 6.00
C ASP A 155 -48.12 58.90 5.18
N ARG A 156 -47.16 59.77 5.54
CA ARG A 156 -45.89 59.97 4.81
C ARG A 156 -45.01 58.73 4.83
N GLY A 157 -44.84 58.13 6.01
CA GLY A 157 -44.09 56.89 6.19
C GLY A 157 -44.67 55.68 5.47
N LYS A 158 -45.96 55.73 5.08
CA LYS A 158 -46.64 54.70 4.28
C LYS A 158 -46.42 54.94 2.79
N ALA A 159 -46.53 56.19 2.32
CA ALA A 159 -46.22 56.55 0.93
C ALA A 159 -44.79 56.17 0.55
N ASP A 160 -43.81 56.39 1.42
CA ASP A 160 -42.42 55.97 1.19
C ASP A 160 -42.26 54.44 1.20
N MET A 161 -42.96 53.70 2.08
CA MET A 161 -42.95 52.23 2.07
C MET A 161 -43.63 51.60 0.85
N ASP A 162 -44.67 52.24 0.32
CA ASP A 162 -45.31 51.82 -0.92
C ASP A 162 -44.40 52.11 -2.14
N GLY A 163 -43.66 53.23 -2.13
CA GLY A 163 -42.59 53.54 -3.09
C GLY A 163 -41.44 52.54 -3.06
N ILE A 164 -40.99 52.14 -1.86
CA ILE A 164 -40.00 51.06 -1.65
C ILE A 164 -40.53 49.76 -2.26
N ARG A 165 -41.76 49.35 -1.94
CA ARG A 165 -42.35 48.10 -2.46
C ARG A 165 -42.45 48.10 -3.99
N ALA A 166 -42.80 49.24 -4.60
CA ALA A 166 -42.83 49.41 -6.04
C ALA A 166 -41.42 49.31 -6.66
N GLY A 167 -40.41 49.94 -6.05
CA GLY A 167 -39.00 49.85 -6.48
C GLY A 167 -38.45 48.43 -6.44
N ILE A 168 -38.67 47.69 -5.35
CA ILE A 168 -38.29 46.28 -5.21
C ILE A 168 -39.00 45.42 -6.28
N THR A 169 -40.29 45.67 -6.52
CA THR A 169 -41.06 44.94 -7.55
C THR A 169 -40.51 45.19 -8.96
N ALA A 170 -40.07 46.43 -9.27
CA ALA A 170 -39.46 46.77 -10.55
C ALA A 170 -38.09 46.09 -10.73
N ILE A 171 -37.25 46.06 -9.70
CA ILE A 171 -35.97 45.32 -9.71
C ILE A 171 -36.24 43.82 -9.95
N HIS A 172 -37.19 43.23 -9.23
CA HIS A 172 -37.54 41.82 -9.38
C HIS A 172 -38.06 41.49 -10.78
N ALA A 173 -38.84 42.38 -11.40
CA ALA A 173 -39.38 42.14 -12.74
C ALA A 173 -38.27 42.06 -13.80
N GLU A 174 -37.30 42.98 -13.74
CA GLU A 174 -36.16 43.02 -14.68
C GLU A 174 -35.22 41.83 -14.46
N GLU A 175 -34.82 41.51 -13.22
CA GLU A 175 -33.97 40.34 -12.93
C GLU A 175 -34.60 39.03 -13.42
N ASN A 176 -35.92 38.88 -13.30
CA ASN A 176 -36.61 37.69 -13.81
C ASN A 176 -36.59 37.58 -15.34
N ILE A 177 -36.60 38.70 -16.06
CA ILE A 177 -36.47 38.73 -17.52
C ILE A 177 -35.04 38.35 -17.92
N GLN A 178 -34.03 38.99 -17.32
CA GLN A 178 -32.61 38.69 -17.57
C GLN A 178 -32.27 37.22 -17.27
N ARG A 179 -32.75 36.70 -16.14
CA ARG A 179 -32.62 35.29 -15.76
C ARG A 179 -33.28 34.35 -16.76
N GLY A 180 -34.45 34.71 -17.28
CA GLY A 180 -35.16 33.94 -18.32
C GLY A 180 -34.35 33.82 -19.61
N HIS A 181 -33.73 34.92 -20.05
CA HIS A 181 -32.84 34.93 -21.21
C HIS A 181 -31.58 34.07 -20.99
N ALA A 182 -30.89 34.25 -19.86
CA ALA A 182 -29.68 33.47 -19.55
C ALA A 182 -29.96 31.96 -19.47
N ILE A 183 -31.10 31.54 -18.90
CA ILE A 183 -31.52 30.13 -18.87
C ILE A 183 -31.80 29.60 -20.29
N ALA A 184 -32.36 30.41 -21.19
CA ALA A 184 -32.61 29.99 -22.57
C ALA A 184 -31.29 29.78 -23.35
N GLU A 185 -30.37 30.74 -23.28
CA GLU A 185 -29.06 30.65 -23.94
C GLU A 185 -28.23 29.47 -23.39
N MET A 186 -28.23 29.27 -22.07
CA MET A 186 -27.58 28.13 -21.42
C MET A 186 -28.13 26.78 -21.92
N ASN A 187 -29.46 26.66 -22.09
CA ASN A 187 -30.08 25.43 -22.60
C ASN A 187 -29.70 25.15 -24.07
N ASP A 188 -29.60 26.17 -24.91
CA ASP A 188 -29.19 26.01 -26.30
C ASP A 188 -27.69 25.70 -26.43
N ALA A 189 -26.84 26.32 -25.60
CA ALA A 189 -25.42 25.96 -25.48
C ALA A 189 -25.23 24.50 -25.01
N TYR A 190 -26.06 24.03 -24.08
CA TYR A 190 -26.04 22.64 -23.60
C TYR A 190 -26.44 21.65 -24.70
N ARG A 191 -27.50 21.96 -25.47
CA ARG A 191 -27.91 21.15 -26.64
C ARG A 191 -26.83 21.11 -27.72
N ALA A 192 -26.17 22.24 -27.99
CA ALA A 192 -25.06 22.32 -28.94
C ALA A 192 -23.85 21.48 -28.46
N ALA A 193 -23.55 21.49 -27.16
CA ALA A 193 -22.49 20.65 -26.58
C ALA A 193 -22.78 19.15 -26.73
N LEU A 194 -24.01 18.70 -26.45
CA LEU A 194 -24.44 17.32 -26.66
C LEU A 194 -24.37 16.91 -28.14
N GLY A 195 -24.83 17.77 -29.06
CA GLY A 195 -24.76 17.54 -30.51
C GLY A 195 -23.31 17.41 -31.01
N ALA A 196 -22.42 18.30 -30.58
CA ALA A 196 -21.00 18.24 -30.94
C ALA A 196 -20.31 16.98 -30.37
N THR A 197 -20.62 16.59 -29.13
CA THR A 197 -20.01 15.42 -28.47
C THR A 197 -20.47 14.10 -29.10
N THR A 198 -21.77 13.96 -29.40
CA THR A 198 -22.32 12.78 -30.08
C THR A 198 -21.78 12.63 -31.51
N LEU A 199 -21.70 13.73 -32.26
CA LEU A 199 -21.07 13.75 -33.59
C LEU A 199 -19.59 13.35 -33.53
N ALA A 200 -18.86 13.85 -32.54
CA ALA A 200 -17.46 13.48 -32.33
C ALA A 200 -17.28 11.99 -32.00
N ALA A 201 -18.14 11.41 -31.16
CA ALA A 201 -18.10 9.98 -30.87
C ALA A 201 -18.32 9.11 -32.12
N ILE A 202 -19.29 9.48 -32.98
CA ILE A 202 -19.57 8.77 -34.25
C ILE A 202 -18.36 8.87 -35.20
N LEU A 203 -17.77 10.06 -35.36
CA LEU A 203 -16.58 10.26 -36.19
C LEU A 203 -15.37 9.48 -35.66
N GLY A 204 -15.18 9.41 -34.35
CA GLY A 204 -14.14 8.61 -33.71
C GLY A 204 -14.28 7.11 -34.00
N LEU A 205 -15.50 6.56 -33.95
CA LEU A 205 -15.78 5.17 -34.30
C LEU A 205 -15.48 4.87 -35.78
N ILE A 206 -15.92 5.74 -36.70
CA ILE A 206 -15.64 5.61 -38.14
C ILE A 206 -14.12 5.62 -38.38
N LEU A 207 -13.41 6.56 -37.76
CA LEU A 207 -11.97 6.73 -37.90
C LEU A 207 -11.19 5.54 -37.34
N SER A 208 -11.61 4.99 -36.20
CA SER A 208 -11.06 3.74 -35.65
C SER A 208 -11.26 2.57 -36.61
N GLY A 209 -12.43 2.45 -37.25
CA GLY A 209 -12.69 1.43 -38.26
C GLY A 209 -11.73 1.53 -39.47
N VAL A 210 -11.50 2.75 -39.97
CA VAL A 210 -10.55 2.99 -41.07
C VAL A 210 -9.12 2.61 -40.67
N ILE A 211 -8.68 2.98 -39.45
CA ILE A 211 -7.35 2.64 -38.93
C ILE A 211 -7.16 1.11 -38.85
N THR A 212 -8.14 0.37 -38.32
CA THR A 212 -8.10 -1.10 -38.26
C THR A 212 -7.99 -1.75 -39.66
N VAL A 213 -8.69 -1.20 -40.66
CA VAL A 213 -8.58 -1.67 -42.07
C VAL A 213 -7.20 -1.34 -42.67
N MET A 214 -6.57 -0.23 -42.30
CA MET A 214 -5.20 0.08 -42.73
C MET A 214 -4.17 -0.85 -42.08
N ILE A 215 -4.26 -1.10 -40.76
CA ILE A 215 -3.33 -1.96 -40.02
C ILE A 215 -3.43 -3.43 -40.49
N SER A 216 -4.63 -3.94 -40.74
CA SER A 216 -4.83 -5.30 -41.26
C SER A 216 -4.23 -5.49 -42.66
N ARG A 217 -4.29 -4.46 -43.53
CA ARG A 217 -3.60 -4.47 -44.83
C ARG A 217 -2.07 -4.41 -44.70
N ALA A 218 -1.55 -3.59 -43.78
CA ALA A 218 -0.12 -3.47 -43.54
C ALA A 218 0.49 -4.77 -42.98
N THR A 219 -0.17 -5.37 -41.99
CA THR A 219 0.27 -6.65 -41.39
C THR A 219 0.19 -7.82 -42.36
N ALA A 220 -0.81 -7.86 -43.26
CA ALA A 220 -0.85 -8.85 -44.33
C ALA A 220 0.33 -8.72 -45.31
N ALA A 221 0.73 -7.48 -45.66
CA ALA A 221 1.91 -7.25 -46.49
C ALA A 221 3.22 -7.63 -45.79
N GLN A 222 3.33 -7.38 -44.48
CA GLN A 222 4.49 -7.76 -43.68
C GLN A 222 4.65 -9.30 -43.61
N ARG A 223 3.58 -10.04 -43.28
CA ARG A 223 3.60 -11.51 -43.22
C ARG A 223 4.07 -12.15 -44.52
N ARG A 224 3.67 -11.58 -45.67
CA ARG A 224 4.13 -12.03 -47.01
C ARG A 224 5.64 -11.89 -47.17
N GLN A 225 6.23 -10.81 -46.66
CA GLN A 225 7.67 -10.58 -46.74
C GLN A 225 8.44 -11.48 -45.76
N GLU A 226 7.93 -11.69 -44.56
CA GLU A 226 8.47 -12.63 -43.57
C GLU A 226 8.47 -14.07 -44.12
N TRP A 227 7.39 -14.50 -44.79
CA TRP A 227 7.30 -15.82 -45.45
C TRP A 227 8.33 -16.01 -46.58
N LEU A 228 8.62 -14.98 -47.38
CA LEU A 228 9.67 -15.05 -48.40
C LEU A 228 11.07 -15.16 -47.77
N GLN A 229 11.35 -14.38 -46.72
CA GLN A 229 12.65 -14.42 -46.03
C GLN A 229 12.89 -15.73 -45.28
N ALA A 230 11.86 -16.28 -44.62
CA ALA A 230 11.93 -17.59 -43.99
C ALA A 230 12.19 -18.70 -45.02
N GLY A 231 11.59 -18.58 -46.21
CA GLY A 231 11.83 -19.47 -47.34
C GLY A 231 13.28 -19.46 -47.80
N GLU A 232 13.85 -18.28 -48.04
CA GLU A 232 15.25 -18.09 -48.43
C GLU A 232 16.22 -18.69 -47.40
N ALA A 233 16.02 -18.38 -46.12
CA ALA A 233 16.87 -18.87 -45.03
C ALA A 233 16.78 -20.40 -44.86
N GLY A 234 15.59 -20.99 -44.97
CA GLY A 234 15.42 -22.44 -44.87
C GLY A 234 16.06 -23.19 -46.04
N LEU A 235 16.02 -22.66 -47.27
CA LEU A 235 16.74 -23.27 -48.38
C LEU A 235 18.26 -23.13 -48.20
N ALA A 236 18.75 -21.97 -47.76
CA ALA A 236 20.17 -21.77 -47.48
C ALA A 236 20.69 -22.81 -46.47
N ASN A 237 19.90 -23.15 -45.46
CA ASN A 237 20.20 -24.24 -44.51
C ASN A 237 20.16 -25.64 -45.18
N ALA A 238 19.16 -25.94 -46.02
CA ALA A 238 19.08 -27.22 -46.73
C ALA A 238 20.26 -27.47 -47.70
N ILE A 239 20.84 -26.38 -48.20
CA ILE A 239 22.01 -26.35 -49.10
C ILE A 239 23.35 -26.42 -48.33
N LEU A 240 23.35 -26.13 -47.03
CA LEU A 240 24.57 -25.93 -46.24
C LEU A 240 25.35 -27.24 -46.03
N GLY A 241 26.69 -27.13 -45.97
CA GLY A 241 27.59 -28.25 -45.73
C GLY A 241 28.22 -28.87 -46.99
N GLU A 242 28.97 -29.95 -46.78
CA GLU A 242 29.73 -30.66 -47.82
C GLU A 242 28.89 -31.75 -48.50
N GLN A 243 27.87 -31.30 -49.23
CA GLN A 243 26.98 -32.19 -49.97
C GLN A 243 27.57 -32.57 -51.34
N ASN A 244 27.39 -33.83 -51.74
CA ASN A 244 27.62 -34.29 -53.12
C ASN A 244 26.45 -33.85 -54.03
N MET A 245 26.59 -34.01 -55.35
CA MET A 245 25.64 -33.42 -56.31
C MET A 245 24.23 -34.02 -56.24
N GLU A 246 24.12 -35.31 -55.98
CA GLU A 246 22.84 -36.04 -55.86
C GLU A 246 22.12 -35.67 -54.56
N GLN A 247 22.84 -35.67 -53.45
CA GLN A 247 22.31 -35.24 -52.15
C GLN A 247 21.86 -33.77 -52.19
N LEU A 248 22.65 -32.89 -52.82
CA LEU A 248 22.28 -31.47 -53.00
C LEU A 248 21.01 -31.33 -53.83
N GLY A 249 20.92 -32.04 -54.97
CA GLY A 249 19.73 -32.03 -55.82
C GLY A 249 18.47 -32.53 -55.09
N HIS A 250 18.60 -33.61 -54.31
CA HIS A 250 17.50 -34.14 -53.51
C HIS A 250 17.10 -33.18 -52.37
N ASN A 251 18.07 -32.58 -51.66
CA ASN A 251 17.79 -31.64 -50.57
C ASN A 251 17.09 -30.37 -51.07
N VAL A 252 17.53 -29.81 -52.21
CA VAL A 252 16.89 -28.66 -52.85
C VAL A 252 15.46 -28.99 -53.29
N LEU A 253 15.24 -30.13 -53.96
CA LEU A 253 13.88 -30.56 -54.34
C LEU A 253 12.98 -30.79 -53.12
N SER A 254 13.47 -31.54 -52.13
CA SER A 254 12.73 -31.90 -50.92
C SER A 254 12.32 -30.65 -50.14
N TYR A 255 13.22 -29.68 -49.99
CA TYR A 255 12.89 -28.40 -49.36
C TYR A 255 11.88 -27.58 -50.17
N LEU A 256 12.12 -27.34 -51.46
CA LEU A 256 11.23 -26.52 -52.28
C LEU A 256 9.84 -27.15 -52.44
N ALA A 257 9.76 -28.47 -52.63
CA ALA A 257 8.50 -29.19 -52.70
C ALA A 257 7.74 -29.11 -51.36
N LYS A 258 8.39 -29.29 -50.21
CA LYS A 258 7.73 -29.14 -48.90
C LYS A 258 7.30 -27.70 -48.61
N TYR A 259 8.17 -26.72 -48.86
CA TYR A 259 7.91 -25.31 -48.53
C TYR A 259 6.85 -24.66 -49.43
N LEU A 260 6.81 -25.04 -50.70
CA LEU A 260 5.85 -24.51 -51.68
C LEU A 260 4.62 -25.41 -51.89
N ASN A 261 4.54 -26.54 -51.17
CA ASN A 261 3.53 -27.59 -51.36
C ASN A 261 3.52 -28.17 -52.80
N GLY A 262 4.71 -28.35 -53.37
CA GLY A 262 4.97 -29.12 -54.58
C GLY A 262 4.89 -30.63 -54.33
N HIS A 263 4.35 -31.36 -55.32
CA HIS A 263 4.01 -32.79 -55.20
C HIS A 263 4.85 -33.69 -56.12
N ALA A 264 5.50 -33.11 -57.13
CA ALA A 264 6.56 -33.74 -57.90
C ALA A 264 7.67 -32.74 -58.19
N GLY A 265 8.86 -33.23 -58.51
CA GLY A 265 9.92 -32.41 -59.06
C GLY A 265 11.11 -33.19 -59.62
N VAL A 266 11.93 -32.52 -60.42
CA VAL A 266 13.12 -33.07 -61.05
C VAL A 266 14.23 -32.02 -61.05
N PHE A 267 15.46 -32.45 -60.74
CA PHE A 267 16.63 -31.58 -60.65
C PHE A 267 17.66 -32.03 -61.69
N PHE A 268 18.09 -31.09 -62.53
CA PHE A 268 19.03 -31.34 -63.61
C PHE A 268 20.28 -30.46 -63.46
N VAL A 269 21.47 -31.05 -63.54
CA VAL A 269 22.76 -30.33 -63.42
C VAL A 269 23.52 -30.34 -64.75
N LYS A 270 24.11 -29.21 -65.11
CA LYS A 270 24.82 -28.98 -66.38
C LYS A 270 26.22 -29.61 -66.41
N GLU A 271 26.40 -30.75 -67.05
CA GLU A 271 27.70 -31.40 -67.28
C GLU A 271 28.15 -31.25 -68.75
N GLY A 272 29.29 -30.60 -69.00
CA GLY A 272 29.89 -30.56 -70.34
C GLY A 272 29.01 -29.97 -71.46
N GLY A 273 28.01 -29.15 -71.13
CA GLY A 273 27.02 -28.60 -72.07
C GLY A 273 25.73 -29.42 -72.23
N LEU A 274 25.56 -30.48 -71.44
CA LEU A 274 24.36 -31.31 -71.34
C LEU A 274 23.80 -31.20 -69.91
N TYR A 275 22.50 -30.99 -69.73
CA TYR A 275 21.87 -31.07 -68.41
C TYR A 275 21.46 -32.51 -68.16
N ARG A 276 21.97 -33.11 -67.08
CA ARG A 276 21.65 -34.49 -66.66
C ARG A 276 20.79 -34.46 -65.42
N ARG A 277 19.79 -35.34 -65.37
CA ARG A 277 18.95 -35.56 -64.19
C ARG A 277 19.82 -36.10 -63.06
N THR A 278 19.83 -35.40 -61.92
CA THR A 278 20.62 -35.77 -60.74
C THR A 278 19.74 -36.09 -59.53
N ALA A 279 18.50 -35.61 -59.49
CA ALA A 279 17.52 -36.02 -58.48
C ALA A 279 16.08 -35.94 -59.00
N THR A 280 15.19 -36.70 -58.37
CA THR A 280 13.73 -36.65 -58.54
C THR A 280 13.05 -36.56 -57.17
N TYR A 281 11.80 -36.10 -57.17
CA TYR A 281 10.93 -36.03 -55.99
C TYR A 281 9.50 -36.39 -56.41
N GLY A 282 8.87 -37.37 -55.78
CA GLY A 282 7.46 -37.71 -56.00
C GLY A 282 7.08 -38.29 -57.38
N VAL A 283 8.05 -38.58 -58.26
CA VAL A 283 7.82 -39.16 -59.60
C VAL A 283 8.24 -40.64 -59.61
N PRO A 284 7.39 -41.60 -60.04
CA PRO A 284 7.71 -43.03 -60.00
C PRO A 284 8.55 -43.50 -61.21
N ASP A 285 9.48 -44.43 -60.99
CA ASP A 285 10.49 -44.88 -61.97
C ASP A 285 9.95 -45.51 -63.26
N ALA A 286 8.70 -45.98 -63.29
CA ALA A 286 8.07 -46.49 -64.51
C ALA A 286 7.72 -45.38 -65.54
N GLY A 287 7.84 -44.10 -65.16
CA GLY A 287 7.62 -42.96 -66.06
C GLY A 287 8.83 -42.67 -66.96
N ARG A 288 8.57 -42.31 -68.22
CA ARG A 288 9.60 -41.85 -69.18
C ARG A 288 10.06 -40.42 -68.86
N ILE A 289 10.76 -40.25 -67.75
CA ILE A 289 11.40 -38.98 -67.38
C ILE A 289 12.67 -38.81 -68.21
N THR A 290 12.85 -37.65 -68.84
CA THR A 290 14.06 -37.31 -69.59
C THR A 290 15.31 -37.47 -68.72
N GLU A 291 16.28 -38.29 -69.14
CA GLU A 291 17.55 -38.46 -68.41
C GLU A 291 18.49 -37.27 -68.60
N ALA A 292 18.51 -36.69 -69.81
CA ALA A 292 19.34 -35.54 -70.13
C ALA A 292 18.81 -34.73 -71.32
N PHE A 293 19.09 -33.43 -71.35
CA PHE A 293 18.68 -32.50 -72.42
C PHE A 293 19.74 -31.43 -72.69
N ARG A 294 19.63 -30.70 -73.81
CA ARG A 294 20.52 -29.57 -74.17
C ARG A 294 19.76 -28.23 -74.18
N ASN A 295 20.48 -27.10 -74.24
CA ASN A 295 19.84 -25.80 -74.48
C ASN A 295 18.96 -25.85 -75.75
N GLY A 296 17.73 -25.33 -75.65
CA GLY A 296 16.73 -25.35 -76.72
C GLY A 296 16.01 -26.70 -76.94
N ASP A 297 16.31 -27.72 -76.12
CA ASP A 297 15.70 -29.05 -76.20
C ASP A 297 14.52 -29.17 -75.20
N GLY A 298 13.29 -29.13 -75.72
CA GLY A 298 12.08 -29.12 -74.90
C GLY A 298 11.89 -27.84 -74.07
N LEU A 299 10.91 -27.87 -73.16
CA LEU A 299 10.60 -26.71 -72.30
C LEU A 299 11.68 -26.48 -71.23
N GLN A 300 12.31 -27.54 -70.75
CA GLN A 300 13.45 -27.49 -69.83
C GLN A 300 14.68 -26.86 -70.51
N GLY A 301 14.95 -27.21 -71.78
CA GLY A 301 16.02 -26.62 -72.58
C GLY A 301 15.77 -25.16 -72.96
N GLU A 302 14.51 -24.77 -73.19
CA GLU A 302 14.14 -23.36 -73.41
C GLU A 302 14.31 -22.53 -72.12
N VAL A 303 13.97 -23.06 -70.95
CA VAL A 303 14.25 -22.40 -69.66
C VAL A 303 15.75 -22.30 -69.38
N ALA A 304 16.52 -23.33 -69.69
CA ALA A 304 17.99 -23.33 -69.60
C ALA A 304 18.66 -22.31 -70.54
N GLN A 305 18.04 -22.00 -71.69
CA GLN A 305 18.54 -21.04 -72.66
C GLN A 305 18.07 -19.60 -72.40
N SER A 306 16.83 -19.42 -71.94
CA SER A 306 16.22 -18.11 -71.72
C SER A 306 16.50 -17.51 -70.34
N GLY A 307 16.87 -18.34 -69.34
CA GLY A 307 17.16 -17.89 -67.97
C GLY A 307 15.95 -17.35 -67.22
N LYS A 308 14.72 -17.72 -67.62
CA LYS A 308 13.46 -17.26 -67.02
C LYS A 308 12.65 -18.43 -66.48
N ILE A 309 11.94 -18.20 -65.38
CA ILE A 309 10.96 -19.17 -64.88
C ILE A 309 9.81 -19.32 -65.88
N LEU A 310 9.44 -20.56 -66.16
CA LEU A 310 8.25 -20.90 -66.93
C LEU A 310 7.18 -21.48 -65.99
N VAL A 311 5.94 -20.98 -66.08
CA VAL A 311 4.78 -21.49 -65.33
C VAL A 311 3.75 -21.98 -66.35
N LEU A 312 3.25 -23.19 -66.15
CA LEU A 312 2.32 -23.87 -67.06
C LEU A 312 1.11 -24.36 -66.27
N ASP A 313 -0.05 -23.74 -66.49
CA ASP A 313 -1.32 -24.08 -65.83
C ASP A 313 -2.24 -24.95 -66.70
N ASN A 314 -3.16 -25.70 -66.07
CA ASN A 314 -4.10 -26.62 -66.71
C ASN A 314 -3.44 -27.67 -67.62
N MET A 315 -2.44 -28.37 -67.08
CA MET A 315 -1.62 -29.36 -67.80
C MET A 315 -2.29 -30.74 -67.99
N ASP A 316 -3.48 -30.80 -68.61
CA ASP A 316 -4.26 -32.05 -68.77
C ASP A 316 -3.56 -33.14 -69.61
N ARG A 317 -2.52 -32.78 -70.39
CA ARG A 317 -1.87 -33.65 -71.40
C ARG A 317 -0.37 -33.91 -71.19
N VAL A 318 0.21 -33.56 -70.03
CA VAL A 318 1.63 -33.85 -69.74
C VAL A 318 1.79 -35.23 -69.09
N GLU A 319 2.85 -35.96 -69.45
CA GLU A 319 3.14 -37.32 -68.97
C GLU A 319 3.85 -37.37 -67.61
N LEU A 320 4.20 -36.22 -67.02
CA LEU A 320 4.73 -36.14 -65.65
C LEU A 320 3.64 -36.57 -64.65
N THR A 321 3.68 -37.83 -64.23
CA THR A 321 2.81 -38.34 -63.16
C THR A 321 3.51 -38.27 -61.82
N ALA A 322 2.90 -37.57 -60.87
CA ALA A 322 3.27 -37.65 -59.47
C ALA A 322 2.46 -38.80 -58.85
N GLY A 323 3.02 -39.61 -57.94
CA GLY A 323 2.24 -40.76 -57.48
C GLY A 323 2.89 -41.66 -56.44
N ALA A 324 2.03 -42.28 -55.64
CA ALA A 324 2.37 -43.40 -54.78
C ALA A 324 2.12 -44.73 -55.51
N THR A 325 2.61 -45.84 -54.95
CA THR A 325 2.43 -47.20 -55.51
C THR A 325 0.95 -47.60 -55.71
N LEU A 326 0.04 -46.95 -55.00
CA LEU A 326 -1.42 -47.18 -55.05
C LEU A 326 -2.17 -46.23 -56.00
N GLY A 327 -1.51 -45.25 -56.64
CA GLY A 327 -2.17 -44.33 -57.57
C GLY A 327 -1.25 -43.23 -58.11
N GLN A 328 -1.43 -42.90 -59.39
CA GLN A 328 -0.75 -41.81 -60.08
C GLN A 328 -1.71 -40.67 -60.40
N TRP A 329 -1.27 -39.44 -60.17
CA TRP A 329 -1.99 -38.19 -60.41
C TRP A 329 -1.14 -37.25 -61.27
N ARG A 330 -1.78 -36.36 -62.03
CA ARG A 330 -1.08 -35.35 -62.85
C ARG A 330 -1.09 -33.99 -62.15
N PRO A 331 0.06 -33.28 -62.08
CA PRO A 331 0.08 -31.88 -61.67
C PRO A 331 -0.85 -31.02 -62.54
N LYS A 332 -1.57 -30.09 -61.92
CA LYS A 332 -2.37 -29.09 -62.63
C LYS A 332 -1.53 -27.91 -63.10
N THR A 333 -0.55 -27.52 -62.27
CA THR A 333 0.43 -26.50 -62.59
C THR A 333 1.83 -27.11 -62.52
N VAL A 334 2.71 -26.74 -63.47
CA VAL A 334 4.14 -27.05 -63.43
C VAL A 334 4.93 -25.74 -63.50
N MET A 335 5.95 -25.61 -62.65
CA MET A 335 6.89 -24.49 -62.63
C MET A 335 8.29 -25.02 -62.94
N ILE A 336 8.98 -24.41 -63.90
CA ILE A 336 10.36 -24.75 -64.27
C ILE A 336 11.24 -23.54 -63.95
N LEU A 337 12.12 -23.71 -62.97
CA LEU A 337 13.06 -22.73 -62.44
C LEU A 337 14.47 -22.99 -63.03
N PRO A 338 15.09 -22.02 -63.72
CA PRO A 338 16.53 -22.04 -63.92
C PRO A 338 17.24 -21.61 -62.63
N ALA A 339 18.22 -22.39 -62.17
CA ALA A 339 19.14 -21.97 -61.13
C ALA A 339 20.37 -21.33 -61.81
N GLN A 340 20.52 -20.01 -61.66
CA GLN A 340 21.51 -19.24 -62.39
C GLN A 340 22.23 -18.19 -61.54
N SER A 341 23.50 -17.96 -61.85
CA SER A 341 24.33 -16.88 -61.30
C SER A 341 25.27 -16.38 -62.40
N ASP A 342 25.58 -15.09 -62.41
CA ASP A 342 26.37 -14.41 -63.47
C ASP A 342 25.88 -14.65 -64.91
N GLY A 343 24.57 -14.90 -65.10
CA GLY A 343 23.99 -15.18 -66.41
C GLY A 343 24.28 -16.58 -66.99
N SER A 344 24.90 -17.48 -66.21
CA SER A 344 24.97 -18.92 -66.54
C SER A 344 23.97 -19.70 -65.69
N VAL A 345 23.04 -20.40 -66.35
CA VAL A 345 22.26 -21.46 -65.74
C VAL A 345 23.18 -22.66 -65.50
N ASP A 346 23.20 -23.16 -64.26
CA ASP A 346 24.04 -24.31 -63.84
C ASP A 346 23.20 -25.54 -63.49
N ALA A 347 21.94 -25.32 -63.09
CA ALA A 347 20.94 -26.36 -62.91
C ALA A 347 19.55 -25.89 -63.35
N VAL A 348 18.65 -26.82 -63.61
CA VAL A 348 17.22 -26.57 -63.87
C VAL A 348 16.39 -27.42 -62.92
N VAL A 349 15.38 -26.81 -62.32
CA VAL A 349 14.49 -27.44 -61.33
C VAL A 349 13.07 -27.38 -61.86
N GLU A 350 12.43 -28.53 -62.03
CA GLU A 350 11.02 -28.63 -62.40
C GLU A 350 10.21 -29.04 -61.17
N LEU A 351 9.06 -28.41 -60.95
CA LEU A 351 8.17 -28.65 -59.79
C LEU A 351 6.70 -28.72 -60.24
N GLY A 352 6.00 -29.78 -59.88
CA GLY A 352 4.59 -30.00 -60.19
C GLY A 352 3.67 -29.83 -58.96
N PHE A 353 2.57 -29.12 -59.12
CA PHE A 353 1.57 -28.81 -58.08
C PHE A 353 0.21 -29.42 -58.42
N LEU A 354 -0.47 -30.03 -57.45
CA LEU A 354 -1.81 -30.61 -57.61
C LEU A 354 -2.96 -29.57 -57.64
N ALA A 355 -2.68 -28.36 -57.16
CA ALA A 355 -3.55 -27.20 -57.24
C ALA A 355 -2.81 -26.07 -57.98
N ASN A 356 -3.53 -25.01 -58.35
CA ASN A 356 -2.93 -23.84 -58.99
C ASN A 356 -1.82 -23.28 -58.09
N ALA A 357 -0.64 -23.04 -58.65
CA ALA A 357 0.48 -22.50 -57.88
C ALA A 357 0.13 -21.12 -57.31
N GLN A 358 0.49 -20.88 -56.05
CA GLN A 358 0.29 -19.58 -55.41
C GLN A 358 1.26 -18.56 -56.03
N ALA A 359 0.81 -17.31 -56.23
CA ALA A 359 1.66 -16.25 -56.80
C ALA A 359 2.93 -15.99 -55.98
N ASP A 360 2.92 -16.34 -54.69
CA ASP A 360 4.07 -16.26 -53.80
C ASP A 360 5.12 -17.35 -54.04
N ALA A 361 4.71 -18.51 -54.56
CA ALA A 361 5.65 -19.58 -54.93
C ALA A 361 6.57 -19.17 -56.07
N GLN A 362 6.08 -18.42 -57.07
CA GLN A 362 6.94 -17.88 -58.12
C GLN A 362 7.95 -16.88 -57.55
N ALA A 363 7.49 -15.90 -56.77
CA ALA A 363 8.36 -14.88 -56.17
C ALA A 363 9.44 -15.49 -55.25
N MET A 364 9.10 -16.59 -54.57
CA MET A 364 10.03 -17.39 -53.78
C MET A 364 11.07 -18.12 -54.65
N LEU A 365 10.64 -18.79 -55.74
CA LEU A 365 11.53 -19.49 -56.67
C LEU A 365 12.50 -18.53 -57.38
N GLU A 366 12.06 -17.34 -57.76
CA GLU A 366 12.91 -16.30 -58.36
C GLU A 366 14.05 -15.87 -57.41
N ARG A 367 13.72 -15.69 -56.13
CA ARG A 367 14.67 -15.28 -55.08
C ARG A 367 15.75 -16.32 -54.79
N VAL A 368 15.44 -17.61 -54.89
CA VAL A 368 16.39 -18.69 -54.56
C VAL A 368 17.22 -19.23 -55.73
N SER A 369 16.89 -18.83 -56.96
CA SER A 369 17.59 -19.25 -58.20
C SER A 369 19.13 -19.19 -58.06
N GLU A 370 19.64 -18.08 -57.54
CA GLU A 370 21.07 -17.81 -57.42
C GLU A 370 21.75 -18.69 -56.36
N ALA A 371 21.12 -18.84 -55.18
CA ALA A 371 21.65 -19.67 -54.10
C ALA A 371 21.83 -21.14 -54.53
N ILE A 372 20.90 -21.67 -55.33
CA ILE A 372 20.98 -23.03 -55.89
C ILE A 372 22.13 -23.14 -56.90
N SER A 373 22.34 -22.15 -57.77
CA SER A 373 23.46 -22.13 -58.73
C SER A 373 24.82 -22.11 -58.03
N VAL A 374 24.99 -21.23 -57.03
CA VAL A 374 26.23 -21.12 -56.25
C VAL A 374 26.54 -22.44 -55.51
N ALA A 375 25.52 -23.09 -54.97
CA ALA A 375 25.65 -24.41 -54.33
C ALA A 375 26.11 -25.50 -55.30
N VAL A 376 25.49 -25.59 -56.48
CA VAL A 376 25.84 -26.56 -57.52
C VAL A 376 27.27 -26.36 -58.02
N ARG A 377 27.71 -25.10 -58.22
CA ARG A 377 29.13 -24.79 -58.53
C ARG A 377 30.07 -25.27 -57.42
N SER A 378 29.71 -25.01 -56.16
CA SER A 378 30.52 -25.37 -54.99
C SER A 378 30.66 -26.89 -54.83
N ALA A 379 29.57 -27.65 -54.97
CA ALA A 379 29.58 -29.11 -54.92
C ALA A 379 30.43 -29.72 -56.05
N ARG A 380 30.31 -29.21 -57.28
CA ARG A 380 31.16 -29.64 -58.41
C ARG A 380 32.64 -29.37 -58.15
N TYR A 381 32.97 -28.18 -57.62
CA TYR A 381 34.36 -27.81 -57.36
C TYR A 381 34.99 -28.75 -56.31
N ARG A 382 34.26 -29.09 -55.24
CA ARG A 382 34.69 -30.09 -54.25
C ARG A 382 34.92 -31.47 -54.87
N GLN A 383 33.98 -31.96 -55.69
CA GLN A 383 34.12 -33.26 -56.35
C GLN A 383 35.35 -33.31 -57.28
N HIS A 384 35.64 -32.21 -58.00
CA HIS A 384 36.86 -32.13 -58.79
C HIS A 384 38.13 -32.13 -57.93
N LEU A 385 38.12 -31.43 -56.80
CA LEU A 385 39.23 -31.40 -55.84
C LEU A 385 39.46 -32.76 -55.17
N GLN A 386 38.39 -33.50 -54.86
CA GLN A 386 38.48 -34.84 -54.26
C GLN A 386 39.10 -35.85 -55.23
N ASN A 387 38.71 -35.85 -56.51
CA ASN A 387 39.35 -36.68 -57.52
C ASN A 387 40.87 -36.35 -57.68
N LEU A 388 41.25 -35.08 -57.54
CA LEU A 388 42.65 -34.64 -57.53
C LEU A 388 43.40 -35.10 -56.27
N LEU A 389 42.73 -35.13 -55.11
CA LEU A 389 43.27 -35.67 -53.86
C LEU A 389 43.45 -37.19 -53.91
N GLU A 390 42.49 -37.93 -54.46
CA GLU A 390 42.59 -39.38 -54.68
C GLU A 390 43.75 -39.73 -55.64
N GLU A 391 43.92 -38.97 -56.73
CA GLU A 391 45.08 -39.09 -57.64
C GLU A 391 46.42 -38.87 -56.90
N THR A 392 46.43 -38.02 -55.87
CA THR A 392 47.61 -37.72 -55.03
C THR A 392 47.81 -38.77 -53.91
N GLN A 393 46.74 -39.28 -53.30
CA GLN A 393 46.78 -40.37 -52.32
C GLN A 393 47.28 -41.66 -52.97
N ARG A 394 46.81 -41.99 -54.18
CA ARG A 394 47.27 -43.16 -54.94
C ARG A 394 48.80 -43.15 -55.17
N GLN A 395 49.40 -41.98 -55.39
CA GLN A 395 50.86 -41.81 -55.50
C GLN A 395 51.59 -41.98 -54.16
N SER A 396 50.92 -41.71 -53.02
CA SER A 396 51.47 -41.93 -51.68
C SER A 396 51.33 -43.37 -51.20
N GLU A 397 50.23 -44.05 -51.55
CA GLU A 397 50.00 -45.46 -51.26
C GLU A 397 51.00 -46.36 -52.00
N GLU A 398 51.36 -46.01 -53.24
CA GLU A 398 52.39 -46.70 -54.03
C GLU A 398 53.78 -46.66 -53.35
N LEU A 399 54.09 -45.56 -52.63
CA LEU A 399 55.31 -45.41 -51.82
C LEU A 399 55.25 -46.17 -50.49
N GLN A 400 54.08 -46.23 -49.85
CA GLN A 400 53.91 -46.92 -48.56
C GLN A 400 53.84 -48.45 -48.71
N THR A 401 53.28 -48.94 -49.82
CA THR A 401 53.14 -50.38 -50.10
C THR A 401 54.50 -51.09 -50.17
N GLN A 402 55.53 -50.46 -50.77
CA GLN A 402 56.90 -51.00 -50.79
C GLN A 402 57.55 -51.13 -49.39
N SER A 403 57.07 -50.40 -48.38
CA SER A 403 57.65 -50.40 -47.04
C SER A 403 57.09 -51.52 -46.15
N GLU A 404 55.79 -51.80 -46.26
CA GLU A 404 55.08 -52.65 -45.29
C GLU A 404 54.89 -54.12 -45.76
N GLU A 405 54.99 -54.38 -47.07
CA GLU A 405 54.93 -55.75 -47.65
C GLU A 405 55.94 -56.74 -47.01
N LEU A 406 57.05 -56.24 -46.48
CA LEU A 406 58.19 -57.05 -46.06
C LEU A 406 58.19 -57.54 -44.61
N ARG A 407 57.33 -57.03 -43.71
CA ARG A 407 57.53 -57.27 -42.25
C ARG A 407 56.35 -57.81 -41.47
N VAL A 408 55.12 -57.30 -41.65
CA VAL A 408 53.99 -57.63 -40.76
C VAL A 408 53.02 -58.66 -41.38
N ASN A 409 53.11 -58.84 -42.70
CA ASN A 409 52.31 -59.77 -43.52
C ASN A 409 52.50 -61.27 -43.19
N ASN A 410 53.28 -61.62 -42.15
CA ASN A 410 53.58 -63.01 -41.75
C ASN A 410 53.05 -63.41 -40.36
N GLU A 411 52.81 -62.47 -39.43
CA GLU A 411 52.57 -62.82 -38.01
C GLU A 411 51.23 -62.33 -37.45
N GLU A 412 50.60 -61.29 -38.01
CA GLU A 412 49.39 -60.70 -37.41
C GLU A 412 48.07 -61.22 -38.03
N LEU A 413 48.11 -61.75 -39.27
CA LEU A 413 46.92 -62.18 -40.02
C LEU A 413 46.22 -63.44 -39.48
N GLU A 414 46.95 -64.42 -38.93
CA GLU A 414 46.34 -65.65 -38.39
C GLU A 414 45.59 -65.41 -37.08
N GLU A 415 46.15 -64.60 -36.18
CA GLU A 415 45.54 -64.34 -34.87
C GLU A 415 44.39 -63.32 -34.98
N GLN A 416 44.55 -62.28 -35.80
CA GLN A 416 43.44 -61.35 -36.08
C GLN A 416 42.28 -62.03 -36.82
N SER A 417 42.47 -62.99 -37.72
CA SER A 417 41.34 -63.61 -38.45
C SER A 417 40.35 -64.35 -37.54
N ARG A 418 40.82 -65.00 -36.48
CA ARG A 418 39.93 -65.60 -35.45
C ARG A 418 39.20 -64.53 -34.65
N ALA A 419 39.92 -63.52 -34.18
CA ALA A 419 39.32 -62.38 -33.48
C ALA A 419 38.31 -61.62 -34.35
N LEU A 420 38.55 -61.50 -35.67
CA LEU A 420 37.66 -60.85 -36.62
C LEU A 420 36.41 -61.68 -36.89
N LYS A 421 36.45 -63.01 -36.83
CA LYS A 421 35.24 -63.83 -37.00
C LYS A 421 34.33 -63.78 -35.77
N GLU A 422 34.93 -63.78 -34.58
CA GLU A 422 34.23 -63.53 -33.32
C GLU A 422 33.75 -62.05 -33.24
N SER A 423 34.53 -61.12 -33.79
CA SER A 423 34.15 -59.73 -33.99
C SER A 423 33.16 -59.53 -35.14
N HIS A 424 32.99 -60.46 -36.07
CA HIS A 424 32.03 -60.37 -37.17
C HIS A 424 30.69 -60.97 -36.76
N VAL A 425 30.68 -62.03 -35.94
CA VAL A 425 29.47 -62.41 -35.20
C VAL A 425 29.11 -61.33 -34.18
N ARG A 426 30.09 -60.73 -33.48
CA ARG A 426 29.83 -59.55 -32.65
C ARG A 426 29.45 -58.32 -33.47
N LEU A 427 29.88 -58.16 -34.72
CA LEU A 427 29.47 -57.04 -35.59
C LEU A 427 28.12 -57.29 -36.23
N GLU A 428 27.76 -58.49 -36.68
CA GLU A 428 26.39 -58.83 -37.08
C GLU A 428 25.45 -58.77 -35.87
N GLN A 429 25.91 -59.13 -34.68
CA GLN A 429 25.16 -58.95 -33.44
C GLN A 429 25.14 -57.48 -33.02
N GLN A 430 26.20 -56.68 -33.22
CA GLN A 430 26.22 -55.21 -33.04
C GLN A 430 25.56 -54.46 -34.19
N GLN A 431 25.23 -55.10 -35.32
CA GLN A 431 24.61 -54.49 -36.50
C GLN A 431 23.14 -54.88 -36.55
N ALA A 432 22.76 -56.05 -36.06
CA ALA A 432 21.40 -56.32 -35.60
C ALA A 432 21.10 -55.53 -34.32
N GLU A 433 22.05 -55.38 -33.39
CA GLU A 433 21.91 -54.49 -32.22
C GLU A 433 22.09 -53.02 -32.60
N MET A 434 22.75 -52.62 -33.70
CA MET A 434 22.74 -51.24 -34.25
C MET A 434 21.60 -51.01 -35.22
N GLU A 435 20.98 -51.99 -35.83
CA GLU A 435 19.72 -51.84 -36.57
C GLU A 435 18.55 -51.86 -35.61
N GLN A 436 18.61 -52.65 -34.54
CA GLN A 436 17.74 -52.53 -33.38
C GLN A 436 18.02 -51.22 -32.66
N THR A 437 19.27 -50.82 -32.41
CA THR A 437 19.59 -49.52 -31.80
C THR A 437 19.40 -48.37 -32.79
N ASN A 438 19.38 -48.55 -34.11
CA ASN A 438 18.99 -47.51 -35.07
C ASN A 438 17.49 -47.43 -35.24
N THR A 439 16.74 -48.54 -35.24
CA THR A 439 15.26 -48.48 -35.16
C THR A 439 14.83 -48.01 -33.78
N GLN A 440 15.60 -48.25 -32.72
CA GLN A 440 15.38 -47.74 -31.37
C GLN A 440 15.99 -46.34 -31.18
N LEU A 441 16.93 -45.88 -32.00
CA LEU A 441 17.40 -44.49 -32.11
C LEU A 441 16.56 -43.68 -33.10
N GLU A 442 15.85 -44.31 -34.04
CA GLU A 442 14.85 -43.70 -34.92
C GLU A 442 13.48 -43.70 -34.25
N GLU A 443 13.14 -44.71 -33.45
CA GLU A 443 12.07 -44.62 -32.46
C GLU A 443 12.46 -43.63 -31.39
N GLN A 444 13.67 -43.62 -30.83
CA GLN A 444 14.07 -42.53 -29.92
C GLN A 444 14.17 -41.20 -30.64
N ALA A 445 14.53 -41.09 -31.93
CA ALA A 445 14.60 -39.82 -32.64
C ALA A 445 13.21 -39.32 -33.04
N ARG A 446 12.28 -40.21 -33.41
CA ARG A 446 10.86 -39.88 -33.55
C ARG A 446 10.23 -39.56 -32.22
N LEU A 447 10.53 -40.31 -31.17
CA LEU A 447 10.03 -40.06 -29.82
C LEU A 447 10.71 -38.82 -29.22
N LEU A 448 11.91 -38.44 -29.65
CA LEU A 448 12.57 -37.15 -29.38
C LEU A 448 12.04 -36.03 -30.28
N GLU A 449 11.60 -36.28 -31.52
CA GLU A 449 10.97 -35.30 -32.39
C GLU A 449 9.52 -35.04 -31.97
N ASP A 450 8.78 -36.08 -31.58
CA ASP A 450 7.46 -36.01 -30.95
C ASP A 450 7.60 -35.41 -29.55
N GLN A 451 8.58 -35.81 -28.73
CA GLN A 451 8.91 -35.07 -27.50
C GLN A 451 9.35 -33.64 -27.79
N LYS A 452 10.00 -33.33 -28.92
CA LYS A 452 10.40 -31.95 -29.27
C LYS A 452 9.22 -31.14 -29.78
N ALA A 453 8.28 -31.75 -30.50
CA ALA A 453 7.04 -31.15 -30.95
C ALA A 453 6.09 -30.93 -29.76
N ASP A 454 5.99 -31.89 -28.85
CA ASP A 454 5.29 -31.75 -27.58
C ASP A 454 6.04 -30.84 -26.61
N LEU A 455 7.38 -30.76 -26.62
CA LEU A 455 8.14 -29.75 -25.87
C LEU A 455 7.96 -28.36 -26.47
N VAL A 456 7.77 -28.21 -27.79
CA VAL A 456 7.46 -26.93 -28.43
C VAL A 456 6.00 -26.55 -28.13
N ARG A 457 5.04 -27.46 -28.26
CA ARG A 457 3.64 -27.21 -27.84
C ARG A 457 3.52 -26.96 -26.34
N THR A 458 4.26 -27.70 -25.52
CA THR A 458 4.32 -27.50 -24.07
C THR A 458 5.05 -26.20 -23.77
N ARG A 459 6.12 -25.84 -24.48
CA ARG A 459 6.78 -24.54 -24.35
C ARG A 459 5.87 -23.40 -24.74
N ASP A 460 5.11 -23.50 -25.83
CA ASP A 460 4.19 -22.45 -26.28
C ASP A 460 2.98 -22.37 -25.35
N ALA A 461 2.46 -23.51 -24.87
CA ALA A 461 1.42 -23.56 -23.84
C ALA A 461 1.95 -23.06 -22.47
N VAL A 462 3.22 -23.29 -22.14
CA VAL A 462 3.90 -22.75 -20.94
C VAL A 462 4.22 -21.28 -21.12
N GLN A 463 4.53 -20.80 -22.32
CA GLN A 463 4.78 -19.40 -22.63
C GLN A 463 3.46 -18.61 -22.61
N GLN A 464 2.39 -19.19 -23.16
CA GLN A 464 1.05 -18.64 -23.09
C GLN A 464 0.55 -18.68 -21.65
N LYS A 465 0.67 -19.81 -20.93
CA LYS A 465 0.40 -19.87 -19.49
C LYS A 465 1.28 -18.93 -18.68
N ALA A 466 2.53 -18.68 -19.05
CA ALA A 466 3.42 -17.75 -18.35
C ALA A 466 3.03 -16.31 -18.63
N THR A 467 2.55 -15.99 -19.84
CA THR A 467 2.00 -14.67 -20.18
C THR A 467 0.67 -14.45 -19.45
N GLU A 468 -0.18 -15.48 -19.36
CA GLU A 468 -1.39 -15.49 -18.53
C GLU A 468 -1.05 -15.42 -17.04
N LEU A 469 0.02 -16.08 -16.57
CA LEU A 469 0.50 -16.01 -15.19
C LEU A 469 1.10 -14.64 -14.88
N GLU A 470 1.78 -14.01 -15.84
CA GLU A 470 2.38 -12.68 -15.68
C GLU A 470 1.29 -11.60 -15.72
N GLN A 471 0.32 -11.71 -16.62
CA GLN A 471 -0.87 -10.86 -16.61
C GLN A 471 -1.67 -11.07 -15.32
N ALA A 472 -1.90 -12.30 -14.88
CA ALA A 472 -2.55 -12.61 -13.61
C ALA A 472 -1.73 -12.13 -12.40
N SER A 473 -0.40 -12.15 -12.47
CA SER A 473 0.51 -11.67 -11.42
C SER A 473 0.54 -10.16 -11.35
N ARG A 474 0.55 -9.46 -12.49
CA ARG A 474 0.40 -8.00 -12.57
C ARG A 474 -1.00 -7.57 -12.10
N TYR A 475 -2.07 -8.20 -12.60
CA TYR A 475 -3.42 -7.97 -12.09
C TYR A 475 -3.53 -8.27 -10.60
N LYS A 476 -2.94 -9.36 -10.09
CA LYS A 476 -2.87 -9.67 -8.64
C LYS A 476 -2.11 -8.57 -7.89
N SER A 477 -1.00 -8.06 -8.42
CA SER A 477 -0.17 -7.04 -7.78
C SER A 477 -0.87 -5.67 -7.75
N ASP A 478 -1.43 -5.23 -8.88
CA ASP A 478 -2.18 -3.98 -9.01
C ASP A 478 -3.50 -4.06 -8.23
N PHE A 479 -4.19 -5.20 -8.25
CA PHE A 479 -5.36 -5.46 -7.41
C PHE A 479 -4.98 -5.43 -5.93
N LEU A 480 -3.89 -6.06 -5.50
CA LEU A 480 -3.45 -6.02 -4.09
C LEU A 480 -2.94 -4.63 -3.67
N ALA A 481 -2.31 -3.86 -4.57
CA ALA A 481 -1.89 -2.49 -4.29
C ALA A 481 -3.10 -1.54 -4.15
N ASN A 482 -4.05 -1.62 -5.09
CA ASN A 482 -5.28 -0.83 -5.05
C ASN A 482 -6.19 -1.27 -3.89
N MET A 483 -6.38 -2.58 -3.68
CA MET A 483 -7.06 -3.11 -2.49
C MET A 483 -6.32 -2.74 -1.22
N SER A 484 -4.99 -2.69 -1.18
CA SER A 484 -4.30 -2.16 -0.01
C SER A 484 -4.62 -0.70 0.23
N HIS A 485 -4.78 0.13 -0.79
CA HIS A 485 -5.16 1.53 -0.61
C HIS A 485 -6.62 1.64 -0.13
N GLU A 486 -7.54 0.97 -0.83
CA GLU A 486 -8.98 0.89 -0.53
C GLU A 486 -9.30 0.17 0.79
N LEU A 487 -8.41 -0.69 1.30
CA LEU A 487 -8.50 -1.28 2.63
C LEU A 487 -7.84 -0.39 3.68
N ARG A 488 -6.66 0.20 3.40
CA ARG A 488 -5.97 1.10 4.34
C ARG A 488 -6.79 2.35 4.67
N THR A 489 -7.44 3.01 3.72
CA THR A 489 -8.21 4.24 4.03
C THR A 489 -9.35 4.00 5.05
N PRO A 490 -10.26 3.03 4.86
CA PRO A 490 -11.27 2.69 5.87
C PRO A 490 -10.66 1.99 7.10
N LEU A 491 -9.62 1.16 6.96
CA LEU A 491 -8.97 0.51 8.12
C LEU A 491 -8.25 1.53 9.01
N ASN A 492 -7.57 2.53 8.44
CA ASN A 492 -6.94 3.62 9.19
C ASN A 492 -7.99 4.49 9.89
N SER A 493 -9.10 4.80 9.22
CA SER A 493 -10.24 5.49 9.84
C SER A 493 -10.83 4.66 10.99
N SER A 494 -10.99 3.35 10.77
CA SER A 494 -11.47 2.40 11.79
C SER A 494 -10.46 2.18 12.92
N LEU A 495 -9.16 2.33 12.67
CA LEU A 495 -8.07 2.24 13.65
C LEU A 495 -7.97 3.51 14.48
N ILE A 496 -8.18 4.68 13.89
CA ILE A 496 -8.31 5.97 14.59
C ILE A 496 -9.55 5.92 15.50
N LEU A 497 -10.69 5.45 14.98
CA LEU A 497 -11.90 5.26 15.79
C LEU A 497 -11.68 4.18 16.86
N ALA A 498 -11.11 3.02 16.52
CA ALA A 498 -10.78 1.97 17.49
C ALA A 498 -9.77 2.45 18.54
N LYS A 499 -8.84 3.35 18.19
CA LYS A 499 -7.92 4.03 19.11
C LYS A 499 -8.68 4.97 20.05
N LEU A 500 -9.52 5.86 19.54
CA LEU A 500 -10.41 6.71 20.35
C LEU A 500 -11.36 5.91 21.26
N LEU A 501 -11.70 4.68 20.88
CA LEU A 501 -12.47 3.70 21.64
C LEU A 501 -11.60 2.79 22.57
N SER A 502 -10.28 2.78 22.41
CA SER A 502 -9.26 1.94 23.08
C SER A 502 -8.48 2.67 24.17
N ASP A 503 -8.15 3.93 23.89
CA ASP A 503 -8.02 4.97 24.89
C ASP A 503 -9.32 4.99 25.68
N ASN A 504 -10.41 4.93 24.90
CA ASN A 504 -11.78 5.13 25.29
C ASN A 504 -11.89 6.57 25.78
N SER A 505 -12.89 7.31 25.30
CA SER A 505 -12.94 8.73 25.64
C SER A 505 -14.22 9.24 26.26
N GLU A 506 -15.24 8.46 26.64
CA GLU A 506 -16.38 9.00 27.48
C GLU A 506 -16.62 8.39 28.86
N GLY A 507 -16.11 7.20 29.09
CA GLY A 507 -16.41 6.41 30.25
C GLY A 507 -17.22 5.16 29.92
N ASN A 508 -17.14 4.64 28.67
CA ASN A 508 -18.32 4.06 28.02
C ASN A 508 -18.11 2.82 27.09
N LEU A 509 -16.92 2.21 27.01
CA LEU A 509 -16.67 0.80 26.56
C LEU A 509 -16.01 -0.12 27.63
N THR A 510 -16.49 -1.34 27.94
CA THR A 510 -15.88 -2.22 29.00
C THR A 510 -14.40 -2.51 28.71
N GLU A 511 -13.55 -2.93 29.63
CA GLU A 511 -12.23 -3.51 29.33
C GLU A 511 -12.33 -4.70 28.42
N GLU A 512 -13.39 -5.50 28.37
CA GLU A 512 -13.47 -6.47 27.30
C GLU A 512 -13.68 -5.75 25.97
N GLN A 513 -14.47 -4.67 25.92
CA GLN A 513 -14.69 -3.83 24.74
C GLN A 513 -13.53 -2.86 24.43
N VAL A 514 -12.64 -2.57 25.39
CA VAL A 514 -11.43 -1.74 25.28
C VAL A 514 -10.24 -2.63 25.08
N LYS A 515 -10.26 -3.86 25.55
CA LYS A 515 -9.41 -4.96 25.09
C LYS A 515 -9.88 -5.37 23.71
N PHE A 516 -11.17 -5.31 23.35
CA PHE A 516 -11.64 -5.47 21.97
C PHE A 516 -11.28 -4.24 21.17
N ALA A 517 -11.32 -3.02 21.68
CA ALA A 517 -10.86 -1.85 20.94
C ALA A 517 -9.33 -1.86 20.80
N ARG A 518 -8.57 -2.21 21.85
CA ARG A 518 -7.11 -2.49 21.84
C ARG A 518 -6.77 -3.74 21.04
N THR A 519 -7.69 -4.69 20.84
CA THR A 519 -7.50 -5.91 20.01
C THR A 519 -8.01 -5.69 18.60
N ILE A 520 -8.94 -4.79 18.32
CA ILE A 520 -9.32 -4.30 16.98
C ILE A 520 -8.25 -3.32 16.52
N GLN A 521 -7.64 -2.57 17.43
CA GLN A 521 -6.47 -1.74 17.18
C GLN A 521 -5.21 -2.60 17.03
N SER A 522 -4.93 -3.56 17.94
CA SER A 522 -3.79 -4.48 17.80
C SER A 522 -4.01 -5.36 16.59
N SER A 523 -5.09 -6.15 16.50
CA SER A 523 -5.37 -6.99 15.33
C SER A 523 -5.61 -6.18 14.06
N GLY A 524 -5.97 -4.90 14.14
CA GLY A 524 -6.04 -3.99 12.99
C GLY A 524 -4.67 -3.47 12.57
N ASN A 525 -3.74 -3.27 13.53
CA ASN A 525 -2.33 -3.00 13.30
C ASN A 525 -1.58 -4.26 12.84
N ASP A 526 -1.95 -5.44 13.35
CA ASP A 526 -1.48 -6.76 12.94
C ASP A 526 -2.10 -7.12 11.58
N LEU A 527 -3.31 -6.64 11.27
CA LEU A 527 -3.92 -6.73 9.94
C LEU A 527 -3.27 -5.73 8.98
N LEU A 528 -2.89 -4.52 9.41
CA LEU A 528 -2.05 -3.63 8.62
C LEU A 528 -0.67 -4.26 8.40
N ALA A 529 -0.06 -4.85 9.42
CA ALA A 529 1.21 -5.56 9.32
C ALA A 529 1.06 -6.79 8.40
N LEU A 530 -0.04 -7.55 8.49
CA LEU A 530 -0.35 -8.66 7.60
C LEU A 530 -0.62 -8.19 6.17
N ILE A 531 -1.31 -7.07 5.96
CA ILE A 531 -1.50 -6.45 4.64
C ILE A 531 -0.15 -5.99 4.10
N ASN A 532 0.71 -5.40 4.93
CA ASN A 532 2.07 -5.00 4.56
C ASN A 532 2.94 -6.22 4.24
N ASP A 533 2.85 -7.31 5.01
CA ASP A 533 3.54 -8.59 4.81
C ASP A 533 3.03 -9.28 3.54
N ILE A 534 1.72 -9.28 3.27
CA ILE A 534 1.11 -9.81 2.04
C ILE A 534 1.53 -8.97 0.84
N LEU A 535 1.65 -7.64 0.97
CA LEU A 535 2.14 -6.76 -0.08
C LEU A 535 3.63 -6.93 -0.32
N ASP A 536 4.45 -7.02 0.73
CA ASP A 536 5.88 -7.26 0.61
C ASP A 536 6.10 -8.65 0.00
N LEU A 537 5.41 -9.69 0.48
CA LEU A 537 5.38 -11.01 -0.15
C LEU A 537 4.95 -10.92 -1.62
N SER A 538 3.87 -10.21 -1.96
CA SER A 538 3.37 -10.12 -3.35
C SER A 538 4.31 -9.33 -4.27
N LYS A 539 4.95 -8.26 -3.77
CA LYS A 539 6.01 -7.53 -4.49
C LYS A 539 7.23 -8.42 -4.72
N ILE A 540 7.60 -9.22 -3.73
CA ILE A 540 8.65 -10.23 -3.84
C ILE A 540 8.25 -11.31 -4.87
N GLU A 541 7.01 -11.81 -4.83
CA GLU A 541 6.48 -12.80 -5.78
C GLU A 541 6.49 -12.27 -7.22
N ALA A 542 6.14 -10.99 -7.40
CA ALA A 542 6.11 -10.29 -8.68
C ALA A 542 7.49 -9.77 -9.14
N GLY A 543 8.56 -9.97 -8.35
CA GLY A 543 9.91 -9.49 -8.67
C GLY A 543 10.08 -7.96 -8.62
N GLN A 544 9.15 -7.24 -7.97
CA GLN A 544 9.11 -5.78 -7.87
C GLN A 544 9.84 -5.22 -6.63
N MET A 545 10.39 -6.07 -5.76
CA MET A 545 11.18 -5.61 -4.62
C MET A 545 12.63 -5.33 -5.02
N GLU A 546 12.99 -4.05 -5.11
CA GLU A 546 14.37 -3.59 -5.29
C GLU A 546 15.20 -3.86 -4.02
N ILE A 547 16.41 -4.39 -4.20
CA ILE A 547 17.44 -4.52 -3.16
C ILE A 547 18.44 -3.37 -3.35
N ARG A 548 18.70 -2.60 -2.29
CA ARG A 548 19.61 -1.45 -2.30
C ARG A 548 20.84 -1.77 -1.43
N PRO A 549 21.91 -2.37 -2.00
CA PRO A 549 23.09 -2.71 -1.23
C PRO A 549 23.83 -1.44 -0.76
N GLU A 550 24.13 -1.39 0.54
CA GLU A 550 24.95 -0.36 1.18
C GLU A 550 26.01 -1.01 2.09
N PRO A 551 27.14 -0.34 2.37
CA PRO A 551 28.16 -0.86 3.28
C PRO A 551 27.70 -0.82 4.74
N ILE A 552 27.36 -1.98 5.31
CA ILE A 552 26.85 -2.11 6.68
C ILE A 552 27.97 -2.46 7.65
N GLN A 553 28.10 -1.69 8.74
CA GLN A 553 28.95 -2.08 9.88
C GLN A 553 28.27 -3.16 10.72
N VAL A 554 28.89 -4.35 10.82
CA VAL A 554 28.36 -5.50 11.57
C VAL A 554 28.09 -5.14 13.04
N SER A 555 28.98 -4.35 13.64
CA SER A 555 28.83 -3.86 15.03
C SER A 555 27.62 -2.96 15.23
N ARG A 556 27.26 -2.11 14.25
CA ARG A 556 26.03 -1.28 14.31
C ARG A 556 24.79 -2.15 14.19
N LEU A 557 24.76 -3.07 13.22
CA LEU A 557 23.67 -4.01 13.03
C LEU A 557 23.38 -4.82 14.30
N ILE A 558 24.41 -5.36 14.96
CA ILE A 558 24.25 -6.04 16.26
C ILE A 558 23.64 -5.09 17.29
N ASN A 559 24.19 -3.88 17.46
CA ASN A 559 23.71 -2.93 18.46
C ASN A 559 22.25 -2.51 18.23
N ASP A 560 21.80 -2.36 16.99
CA ASP A 560 20.42 -2.00 16.65
C ASP A 560 19.44 -3.16 16.91
N LEU A 561 19.87 -4.40 16.66
CA LEU A 561 19.11 -5.60 17.04
C LEU A 561 19.04 -5.76 18.57
N ARG A 562 20.15 -5.53 19.29
CA ARG A 562 20.20 -5.55 20.76
C ARG A 562 19.29 -4.50 21.39
N ARG A 563 19.32 -3.25 20.91
CA ARG A 563 18.37 -2.20 21.33
C ARG A 563 16.91 -2.61 21.18
N THR A 564 16.60 -3.45 20.19
CA THR A 564 15.23 -3.96 19.94
C THR A 564 14.88 -5.13 20.87
N PHE A 565 15.80 -6.06 21.12
CA PHE A 565 15.48 -7.34 21.77
C PHE A 565 16.06 -7.56 23.17
N ASP A 566 17.08 -6.84 23.62
CA ASP A 566 17.55 -6.89 25.02
C ASP A 566 16.39 -6.58 26.02
N PRO A 567 15.48 -5.60 25.77
CA PRO A 567 14.31 -5.38 26.63
C PRO A 567 13.28 -6.51 26.58
N VAL A 568 13.14 -7.18 25.43
CA VAL A 568 12.21 -8.31 25.23
C VAL A 568 12.71 -9.57 25.96
N ALA A 569 14.03 -9.80 25.90
CA ALA A 569 14.72 -10.85 26.62
C ALA A 569 14.55 -10.65 28.14
N GLY A 570 14.85 -9.43 28.63
CA GLY A 570 14.67 -9.06 30.04
C GLY A 570 13.23 -9.22 30.55
N GLN A 571 12.22 -8.77 29.78
CA GLN A 571 10.81 -8.95 30.16
C GLN A 571 10.37 -10.42 30.23
N LYS A 572 11.02 -11.32 29.48
CA LYS A 572 10.75 -12.76 29.51
C LYS A 572 11.66 -13.55 30.48
N GLY A 573 12.62 -12.89 31.14
CA GLY A 573 13.63 -13.58 31.95
C GLY A 573 14.54 -14.49 31.12
N LEU A 574 14.77 -14.15 29.85
CA LEU A 574 15.64 -14.87 28.92
C LEU A 574 16.96 -14.12 28.76
N GLU A 575 18.05 -14.86 28.60
CA GLU A 575 19.33 -14.25 28.21
C GLU A 575 19.35 -13.98 26.70
N PHE A 576 19.90 -12.83 26.28
CA PHE A 576 20.19 -12.54 24.88
C PHE A 576 21.67 -12.26 24.66
N HIS A 577 22.38 -13.21 24.06
CA HIS A 577 23.78 -13.04 23.70
C HIS A 577 23.91 -12.76 22.20
N THR A 578 24.86 -11.90 21.85
CA THR A 578 25.20 -11.63 20.45
C THR A 578 26.72 -11.65 20.29
N ARG A 579 27.22 -12.29 19.22
CA ARG A 579 28.66 -12.41 18.98
C ARG A 579 29.00 -12.49 17.51
N ALA A 580 29.95 -11.69 17.05
CA ALA A 580 30.68 -11.96 15.81
C ALA A 580 31.92 -12.83 16.11
N ALA A 581 32.22 -13.79 15.24
CA ALA A 581 33.40 -14.65 15.33
C ALA A 581 34.59 -14.08 14.55
N ASP A 582 35.80 -14.49 14.95
CA ASP A 582 37.04 -14.00 14.35
C ASP A 582 37.10 -14.30 12.85
N GLY A 583 37.42 -13.29 12.03
CA GLY A 583 37.46 -13.39 10.57
C GLY A 583 36.20 -12.92 9.84
N VAL A 584 35.13 -12.58 10.57
CA VAL A 584 34.05 -11.70 10.08
C VAL A 584 34.63 -10.29 9.85
N PRO A 585 34.40 -9.65 8.69
CA PRO A 585 34.84 -8.28 8.44
C PRO A 585 33.93 -7.28 9.14
N ASP A 586 34.49 -6.12 9.51
CA ASP A 586 33.73 -5.05 10.18
C ASP A 586 32.62 -4.46 9.31
N VAL A 587 32.78 -4.52 7.98
CA VAL A 587 31.85 -4.00 6.96
C VAL A 587 31.61 -5.05 5.87
N PHE A 588 30.37 -5.13 5.39
CA PHE A 588 29.96 -5.96 4.25
C PHE A 588 28.79 -5.29 3.52
N ASP A 589 28.61 -5.61 2.23
CA ASP A 589 27.68 -4.87 1.35
C ASP A 589 26.38 -5.65 1.14
N THR A 590 25.27 -5.14 1.69
CA THR A 590 23.92 -5.70 1.52
C THR A 590 22.85 -4.67 1.85
N ASP A 591 21.57 -4.99 1.65
CA ASP A 591 20.47 -4.08 2.01
C ASP A 591 20.16 -4.18 3.51
N ARG A 592 20.46 -3.11 4.25
CA ARG A 592 20.32 -3.07 5.71
C ARG A 592 18.89 -3.26 6.18
N GLN A 593 17.95 -2.60 5.52
CA GLN A 593 16.55 -2.65 5.93
C GLN A 593 16.01 -4.07 5.77
N ARG A 594 16.35 -4.76 4.67
CA ARG A 594 15.92 -6.14 4.42
C ARG A 594 16.63 -7.14 5.31
N LEU A 595 17.93 -6.96 5.59
CA LEU A 595 18.64 -7.79 6.54
C LEU A 595 18.08 -7.65 7.96
N GLU A 596 17.87 -6.42 8.44
CA GLU A 596 17.25 -6.18 9.75
C GLU A 596 15.83 -6.77 9.82
N GLN A 597 15.04 -6.70 8.74
CA GLN A 597 13.70 -7.31 8.67
C GLN A 597 13.77 -8.84 8.87
N VAL A 598 14.70 -9.53 8.20
CA VAL A 598 14.92 -10.98 8.39
C VAL A 598 15.36 -11.29 9.81
N LEU A 599 16.39 -10.61 10.33
CA LEU A 599 16.95 -10.90 11.66
C LEU A 599 15.97 -10.56 12.79
N LYS A 600 15.21 -9.46 12.68
CA LYS A 600 14.14 -9.09 13.62
C LYS A 600 13.03 -10.15 13.64
N ASN A 601 12.64 -10.70 12.49
CA ASN A 601 11.67 -11.78 12.47
C ASN A 601 12.21 -13.09 13.08
N LEU A 602 13.47 -13.48 12.78
CA LEU A 602 14.06 -14.68 13.40
C LEU A 602 14.18 -14.55 14.93
N LEU A 603 14.70 -13.42 15.41
CA LEU A 603 14.84 -13.14 16.85
C LEU A 603 13.48 -13.05 17.56
N SER A 604 12.51 -12.35 16.98
CA SER A 604 11.16 -12.25 17.53
C SER A 604 10.53 -13.64 17.72
N ASN A 605 10.68 -14.55 16.75
CA ASN A 605 10.22 -15.92 16.90
C ASN A 605 10.99 -16.72 17.97
N ALA A 606 12.32 -16.58 18.04
CA ALA A 606 13.14 -17.21 19.08
C ALA A 606 12.71 -16.79 20.50
N PHE A 607 12.56 -15.49 20.76
CA PHE A 607 12.04 -14.97 22.04
C PHE A 607 10.59 -15.38 22.29
N LYS A 608 9.77 -15.48 21.25
CA LYS A 608 8.35 -15.85 21.36
C LYS A 608 8.15 -17.29 21.84
N PHE A 609 8.90 -18.25 21.26
CA PHE A 609 8.76 -19.69 21.51
C PHE A 609 9.72 -20.26 22.57
N THR A 610 10.60 -19.42 23.12
CA THR A 610 11.34 -19.73 24.35
C THR A 610 10.56 -19.18 25.55
N GLU A 611 10.30 -20.04 26.54
CA GLU A 611 9.67 -19.63 27.81
C GLU A 611 10.71 -19.47 28.93
N THR A 612 11.79 -20.25 28.94
CA THR A 612 12.95 -20.09 29.85
C THR A 612 14.26 -20.47 29.14
N GLY A 613 15.40 -19.92 29.59
CA GLY A 613 16.72 -20.14 29.00
C GLY A 613 17.25 -18.95 28.21
N ALA A 614 17.78 -19.18 27.01
CA ALA A 614 18.53 -18.17 26.25
C ALA A 614 18.18 -18.14 24.76
N VAL A 615 18.49 -17.00 24.14
CA VAL A 615 18.56 -16.81 22.70
C VAL A 615 19.94 -16.25 22.36
N ASP A 616 20.57 -16.78 21.32
CA ASP A 616 21.89 -16.36 20.83
C ASP A 616 21.80 -15.87 19.38
N LEU A 617 22.42 -14.73 19.04
CA LEU A 617 22.73 -14.36 17.65
C LEU A 617 24.24 -14.43 17.41
N ILE A 618 24.69 -15.48 16.72
CA ILE A 618 26.11 -15.68 16.40
C ILE A 618 26.33 -15.43 14.90
N ILE A 619 27.25 -14.52 14.58
CA ILE A 619 27.67 -14.19 13.22
C ILE A 619 29.03 -14.84 12.97
N THR A 620 29.10 -15.74 11.99
CA THR A 620 30.32 -16.44 11.60
C THR A 620 30.63 -16.25 10.12
N ARG A 621 31.89 -16.43 9.74
CA ARG A 621 32.31 -16.58 8.35
C ARG A 621 32.43 -18.07 8.03
N THR A 622 31.76 -18.51 6.97
CA THR A 622 31.89 -19.89 6.47
C THR A 622 33.08 -20.02 5.51
N SER A 623 33.51 -21.27 5.25
CA SER A 623 34.58 -21.61 4.28
C SER A 623 34.34 -21.00 2.89
N ASP A 624 33.08 -20.93 2.49
CA ASP A 624 32.64 -20.60 1.13
C ASP A 624 32.49 -19.08 0.95
N ASN A 625 33.16 -18.30 1.80
CA ASN A 625 33.18 -16.85 1.81
C ASN A 625 31.77 -16.22 1.93
N ARG A 626 30.98 -16.71 2.89
CA ARG A 626 29.66 -16.17 3.27
C ARG A 626 29.62 -15.80 4.76
N LEU A 627 28.71 -14.90 5.13
CA LEU A 627 28.34 -14.58 6.51
C LEU A 627 27.10 -15.36 6.93
N GLN A 628 27.23 -16.16 7.99
CA GLN A 628 26.14 -16.89 8.60
C GLN A 628 25.74 -16.24 9.92
N PHE A 629 24.50 -15.74 9.98
CA PHE A 629 23.81 -15.22 11.15
C PHE A 629 22.94 -16.34 11.71
N ALA A 630 23.42 -17.04 12.74
CA ALA A 630 22.69 -18.09 13.45
C ALA A 630 21.94 -17.49 14.64
N VAL A 631 20.61 -17.52 14.59
CA VAL A 631 19.73 -17.28 15.73
C VAL A 631 19.41 -18.63 16.37
N THR A 632 19.97 -18.90 17.54
CA THR A 632 19.70 -20.09 18.35
C THR A 632 18.78 -19.73 19.51
N ASP A 633 17.85 -20.63 19.84
CA ASP A 633 16.93 -20.52 20.96
C ASP A 633 16.93 -21.84 21.74
N THR A 634 16.69 -21.78 23.06
CA THR A 634 16.55 -22.97 23.93
C THR A 634 15.08 -23.31 24.20
N GLY A 635 14.17 -22.96 23.29
CA GLY A 635 12.74 -23.05 23.47
C GLY A 635 12.15 -24.45 23.24
N ILE A 636 10.85 -24.49 22.93
CA ILE A 636 10.11 -25.75 22.75
C ILE A 636 10.61 -26.63 21.57
N GLY A 637 11.45 -26.10 20.70
CA GLY A 637 11.90 -26.77 19.47
C GLY A 637 10.77 -27.11 18.51
N ILE A 638 11.11 -27.76 17.39
CA ILE A 638 10.18 -28.07 16.29
C ILE A 638 10.36 -29.54 15.92
N SER A 639 9.26 -30.31 15.85
CA SER A 639 9.33 -31.73 15.47
C SER A 639 9.84 -31.92 14.03
N PRO A 640 10.58 -33.00 13.70
CA PRO A 640 11.15 -33.19 12.36
C PRO A 640 10.14 -33.16 11.22
N GLU A 641 8.91 -33.60 11.49
CA GLU A 641 7.78 -33.60 10.55
C GLU A 641 7.31 -32.17 10.23
N GLN A 642 7.33 -31.27 11.22
CA GLN A 642 6.91 -29.86 11.08
C GLN A 642 8.03 -28.93 10.55
N GLN A 643 9.31 -29.30 10.68
CA GLN A 643 10.46 -28.44 10.33
C GLN A 643 10.51 -27.96 8.86
N ARG A 644 9.91 -28.70 7.91
CA ARG A 644 9.77 -28.23 6.53
C ARG A 644 8.58 -27.29 6.36
N ALA A 645 7.46 -27.61 7.03
CA ALA A 645 6.20 -26.88 6.91
C ALA A 645 6.24 -25.47 7.53
N VAL A 646 7.10 -25.20 8.53
CA VAL A 646 7.22 -23.87 9.16
C VAL A 646 7.74 -22.75 8.25
N PHE A 647 8.29 -23.08 7.08
CA PHE A 647 8.68 -22.10 6.06
C PHE A 647 7.65 -21.93 4.94
N ASP A 648 6.60 -22.74 4.90
CA ASP A 648 5.51 -22.59 3.93
C ASP A 648 4.59 -21.44 4.35
N ALA A 649 4.17 -20.62 3.39
CA ALA A 649 3.29 -19.49 3.67
C ALA A 649 1.96 -19.97 4.28
N PHE A 650 1.52 -19.29 5.34
CA PHE A 650 0.28 -19.56 6.10
C PHE A 650 0.26 -20.91 6.86
N ARG A 651 1.38 -21.65 6.94
CA ARG A 651 1.48 -22.85 7.78
C ARG A 651 2.09 -22.54 9.15
N GLN A 652 1.59 -23.22 10.17
CA GLN A 652 2.05 -23.16 11.56
C GLN A 652 2.21 -24.59 12.07
N ALA A 653 3.22 -24.84 12.91
CA ALA A 653 3.56 -26.21 13.35
C ALA A 653 2.37 -26.90 14.05
N ASP A 654 1.77 -26.25 15.06
CA ASP A 654 0.59 -26.74 15.78
C ASP A 654 -0.54 -25.70 15.84
N GLY A 655 -1.73 -26.09 15.38
CA GLY A 655 -2.93 -25.25 15.36
C GLY A 655 -3.48 -24.88 16.74
N THR A 656 -3.05 -25.56 17.80
CA THR A 656 -3.38 -25.24 19.20
C THR A 656 -2.52 -24.11 19.76
N ILE A 657 -1.24 -24.03 19.39
CA ILE A 657 -0.30 -22.98 19.83
C ILE A 657 -0.66 -21.63 19.17
N SER A 658 -1.30 -21.67 18.01
CA SER A 658 -1.82 -20.51 17.26
C SER A 658 -2.58 -19.49 18.14
N ARG A 659 -3.39 -19.96 19.09
CA ARG A 659 -4.21 -19.08 19.97
C ARG A 659 -3.43 -18.36 21.06
N LYS A 660 -2.29 -18.89 21.52
CA LYS A 660 -1.59 -18.36 22.69
C LYS A 660 -0.61 -17.23 22.35
N TYR A 661 -0.08 -17.23 21.11
CA TYR A 661 0.98 -16.29 20.72
C TYR A 661 0.81 -15.54 19.40
N GLY A 662 -0.26 -15.76 18.61
CA GLY A 662 -0.68 -14.89 17.49
C GLY A 662 0.38 -14.62 16.40
N GLY A 663 0.25 -15.23 15.22
CA GLY A 663 1.18 -14.97 14.12
C GLY A 663 0.54 -15.18 12.75
N THR A 664 1.07 -14.50 11.74
CA THR A 664 0.56 -14.55 10.36
C THR A 664 0.89 -15.85 9.63
N GLY A 665 1.90 -16.60 10.10
CA GLY A 665 2.49 -17.72 9.35
C GLY A 665 3.23 -17.27 8.08
N LEU A 666 3.49 -15.97 7.91
CA LEU A 666 4.20 -15.41 6.76
C LEU A 666 5.64 -14.98 7.08
N GLY A 667 5.93 -14.58 8.31
CA GLY A 667 7.25 -14.02 8.67
C GLY A 667 8.44 -14.88 8.24
N LEU A 668 8.41 -16.20 8.48
CA LEU A 668 9.48 -17.13 8.07
C LEU A 668 9.53 -17.37 6.55
N SER A 669 8.40 -17.37 5.86
CA SER A 669 8.35 -17.54 4.39
C SER A 669 8.85 -16.28 3.67
N ILE A 670 8.47 -15.09 4.13
CA ILE A 670 9.00 -13.79 3.71
C ILE A 670 10.51 -13.72 4.03
N SER A 671 10.92 -14.14 5.22
CA SER A 671 12.34 -14.15 5.61
C SER A 671 13.19 -15.04 4.69
N ARG A 672 12.68 -16.23 4.33
CA ARG A 672 13.34 -17.15 3.40
C ARG A 672 13.50 -16.54 2.01
N GLU A 673 12.50 -15.80 1.54
CA GLU A 673 12.50 -15.22 0.20
C GLU A 673 13.27 -13.89 0.14
N LEU A 674 13.25 -13.07 1.21
CA LEU A 674 14.16 -11.94 1.40
C LEU A 674 15.62 -12.42 1.46
N ALA A 675 15.90 -13.50 2.20
CA ALA A 675 17.23 -14.11 2.21
C ALA A 675 17.68 -14.53 0.80
N ARG A 676 16.79 -15.15 0.01
CA ARG A 676 17.05 -15.48 -1.40
C ARG A 676 17.37 -14.24 -2.22
N LEU A 677 16.56 -13.18 -2.11
CA LEU A 677 16.80 -11.90 -2.80
C LEU A 677 18.11 -11.24 -2.39
N LEU A 678 18.61 -11.44 -1.18
CA LEU A 678 19.94 -10.99 -0.72
C LEU A 678 21.09 -11.94 -1.15
N GLY A 679 20.86 -12.87 -2.07
CA GLY A 679 21.85 -13.87 -2.53
C GLY A 679 22.10 -15.02 -1.55
N GLY A 680 21.24 -15.15 -0.54
CA GLY A 680 21.40 -16.00 0.63
C GLY A 680 20.41 -17.14 0.79
N THR A 681 20.52 -17.84 1.91
CA THR A 681 19.64 -18.96 2.29
C THR A 681 19.37 -18.96 3.79
N ILE A 682 18.16 -19.36 4.20
CA ILE A 682 17.88 -19.69 5.61
C ILE A 682 17.81 -21.21 5.74
N SER A 683 18.48 -21.74 6.77
CA SER A 683 18.40 -23.13 7.20
C SER A 683 17.90 -23.22 8.64
N LEU A 684 17.31 -24.36 9.00
CA LEU A 684 16.80 -24.66 10.34
C LEU A 684 17.44 -25.96 10.83
N GLN A 685 17.91 -25.96 12.06
CA GLN A 685 18.24 -27.14 12.84
C GLN A 685 17.47 -27.04 14.15
N SER A 686 16.66 -28.02 14.49
CA SER A 686 15.83 -27.98 15.70
C SER A 686 15.58 -29.37 16.24
N VAL A 687 15.38 -29.46 17.56
CA VAL A 687 15.02 -30.70 18.25
C VAL A 687 13.92 -30.35 19.25
N GLN A 688 12.78 -31.02 19.14
CA GLN A 688 11.63 -30.76 20.01
C GLN A 688 11.99 -30.99 21.49
N GLY A 689 11.76 -29.96 22.31
CA GLY A 689 12.14 -29.90 23.72
C GLY A 689 13.54 -29.34 24.03
N GLU A 690 14.40 -29.14 23.02
CA GLU A 690 15.78 -28.66 23.20
C GLU A 690 16.09 -27.34 22.46
N GLY A 691 15.09 -26.76 21.77
CA GLY A 691 15.19 -25.49 21.07
C GLY A 691 15.44 -25.57 19.56
N SER A 692 15.71 -24.43 18.94
CA SER A 692 15.90 -24.30 17.49
C SER A 692 17.09 -23.41 17.14
N THR A 693 17.60 -23.55 15.92
CA THR A 693 18.64 -22.69 15.35
C THR A 693 18.27 -22.36 13.91
N PHE A 694 17.91 -21.11 13.67
CA PHE A 694 17.65 -20.55 12.35
C PHE A 694 18.90 -19.81 11.87
N SER A 695 19.53 -20.32 10.80
CA SER A 695 20.77 -19.77 10.26
C SER A 695 20.55 -19.13 8.88
N LEU A 696 20.67 -17.80 8.82
CA LEU A 696 20.70 -17.01 7.59
C LEU A 696 22.15 -16.93 7.06
N SER A 697 22.41 -17.36 5.83
CA SER A 697 23.72 -17.29 5.17
C SER A 697 23.69 -16.34 3.97
N LEU A 698 24.46 -15.24 4.01
CA LEU A 698 24.56 -14.20 2.99
C LEU A 698 25.97 -14.09 2.38
N PRO A 699 26.14 -13.61 1.14
CA PRO A 699 27.45 -13.27 0.58
C PRO A 699 28.06 -12.02 1.26
N PHE A 700 29.39 -11.86 1.19
CA PHE A 700 30.10 -10.66 1.67
C PHE A 700 29.81 -9.40 0.88
N VAL A 701 29.62 -9.56 -0.42
CA VAL A 701 29.26 -8.50 -1.35
C VAL A 701 28.03 -9.02 -2.08
N TYR A 702 26.95 -8.25 -2.03
CA TYR A 702 25.74 -8.60 -2.75
C TYR A 702 25.98 -8.57 -4.27
N ASP A 703 25.85 -9.73 -4.91
CA ASP A 703 25.88 -9.89 -6.36
C ASP A 703 24.49 -10.34 -6.87
N PRO A 704 23.78 -9.50 -7.66
CA PRO A 704 22.50 -9.87 -8.28
C PRO A 704 22.56 -11.14 -9.14
N ALA A 705 23.71 -11.46 -9.74
CA ALA A 705 23.87 -12.65 -10.57
C ALA A 705 23.98 -13.95 -9.76
N GLY A 706 24.29 -13.86 -8.46
CA GLY A 706 24.38 -14.99 -7.53
C GLY A 706 23.05 -15.42 -6.89
N VAL A 707 21.94 -14.73 -7.21
CA VAL A 707 20.60 -15.00 -6.65
C VAL A 707 19.99 -16.23 -7.32
N ALA A 708 19.72 -17.28 -6.53
CA ALA A 708 19.12 -18.52 -7.04
C ALA A 708 17.67 -18.28 -7.57
N PRO A 709 17.29 -18.86 -8.72
CA PRO A 709 15.94 -18.73 -9.28
C PRO A 709 14.89 -19.47 -8.42
N ARG A 710 13.66 -18.95 -8.41
CA ARG A 710 12.56 -19.44 -7.56
C ARG A 710 12.01 -20.81 -8.05
N PRO A 711 11.82 -21.82 -7.17
CA PRO A 711 11.16 -23.07 -7.54
C PRO A 711 9.67 -22.86 -7.86
N VAL A 712 9.17 -23.55 -8.89
CA VAL A 712 7.76 -23.51 -9.31
C VAL A 712 6.97 -24.62 -8.58
N PRO A 713 5.76 -24.36 -8.02
CA PRO A 713 4.95 -25.40 -7.38
C PRO A 713 4.36 -26.38 -8.40
N ALA A 714 4.37 -27.68 -8.08
CA ALA A 714 3.65 -28.71 -8.84
C ALA A 714 2.23 -28.94 -8.25
N PRO A 715 1.23 -29.40 -9.04
CA PRO A 715 -0.14 -29.62 -8.56
C PRO A 715 -0.28 -30.86 -7.66
N ASP A 716 -1.23 -30.82 -6.73
CA ASP A 716 -1.46 -31.87 -5.71
C ASP A 716 -1.79 -33.27 -6.27
N ALA A 717 -1.38 -34.29 -5.51
CA ALA A 717 -1.83 -35.67 -5.65
C ALA A 717 -2.20 -36.29 -4.28
N VAL A 718 -3.20 -37.19 -4.32
CA VAL A 718 -3.96 -37.77 -3.18
C VAL A 718 -3.09 -38.70 -2.30
N PRO A 719 -3.32 -38.78 -0.96
CA PRO A 719 -2.46 -39.53 -0.05
C PRO A 719 -2.58 -41.07 -0.15
N ALA A 720 -1.45 -41.77 0.00
CA ALA A 720 -1.39 -43.21 0.16
C ALA A 720 -0.30 -43.66 1.17
N GLN A 721 -0.78 -44.29 2.25
CA GLN A 721 -0.16 -45.27 3.17
C GLN A 721 1.37 -45.34 3.39
N GLU A 722 1.73 -45.38 4.68
CA GLU A 722 3.04 -45.79 5.21
C GLU A 722 3.45 -47.22 4.80
N PRO A 723 4.76 -47.50 4.84
CA PRO A 723 5.20 -48.59 5.71
C PRO A 723 6.36 -48.23 6.65
N ALA A 724 6.24 -48.68 7.90
CA ALA A 724 7.25 -48.64 8.96
C ALA A 724 8.34 -49.74 8.78
N PRO A 725 9.29 -49.95 9.72
CA PRO A 725 10.23 -49.00 10.35
C PRO A 725 11.70 -49.51 10.30
N ARG A 726 12.69 -48.65 10.59
CA ARG A 726 14.05 -49.06 11.07
C ARG A 726 14.59 -48.11 12.15
N SER A 727 15.55 -48.58 12.95
CA SER A 727 15.56 -48.30 14.39
C SER A 727 16.92 -47.88 15.02
N VAL A 728 16.81 -47.01 16.03
CA VAL A 728 17.68 -46.73 17.22
C VAL A 728 19.09 -46.11 17.09
N ALA A 729 19.32 -45.11 17.99
CA ALA A 729 20.48 -44.86 18.89
C ALA A 729 21.26 -43.54 18.63
N LYS A 730 21.76 -42.77 19.63
CA LYS A 730 21.64 -42.74 21.13
C LYS A 730 22.03 -41.32 21.64
N ALA A 731 21.91 -41.02 22.95
CA ALA A 731 21.74 -39.65 23.51
C ALA A 731 22.97 -38.90 24.12
N ALA A 732 22.89 -37.54 24.10
CA ALA A 732 23.24 -36.52 25.15
C ALA A 732 24.70 -36.39 25.72
N PRO A 733 25.08 -35.31 26.48
CA PRO A 733 24.59 -33.91 26.65
C PRO A 733 25.73 -32.83 26.54
N LYS A 734 25.47 -31.56 26.94
CA LYS A 734 26.41 -30.39 26.91
C LYS A 734 26.43 -29.59 28.24
N ARG A 735 27.48 -28.80 28.53
CA ARG A 735 27.50 -27.73 29.57
C ARG A 735 28.52 -26.62 29.22
N GLU A 736 28.34 -25.41 29.77
CA GLU A 736 28.88 -24.13 29.25
C GLU A 736 30.29 -23.70 29.72
N ALA A 737 30.73 -22.54 29.20
CA ALA A 737 31.79 -21.68 29.74
C ALA A 737 31.41 -20.17 29.58
N PRO A 738 31.94 -19.23 30.40
CA PRO A 738 31.38 -17.88 30.59
C PRO A 738 32.07 -16.72 29.81
N ALA A 739 31.53 -15.50 29.96
CA ALA A 739 31.87 -14.29 29.18
C ALA A 739 32.90 -13.29 29.84
N PRO A 740 33.42 -12.31 29.07
CA PRO A 740 34.21 -11.15 29.55
C PRO A 740 33.52 -9.77 29.36
N ALA A 741 34.18 -8.66 29.76
CA ALA A 741 33.58 -7.32 30.01
C ALA A 741 34.26 -6.12 29.23
N PRO A 742 34.06 -4.79 29.53
CA PRO A 742 33.33 -3.85 28.64
C PRO A 742 34.03 -2.47 28.34
N VAL A 743 33.29 -1.52 27.75
CA VAL A 743 33.71 -0.12 27.39
C VAL A 743 32.94 0.94 28.22
N ARG A 744 33.50 2.15 28.41
CA ARG A 744 33.09 3.18 29.41
C ARG A 744 31.74 3.89 29.14
N ARG A 745 30.98 4.14 30.21
CA ARG A 745 29.70 4.89 30.30
C ARG A 745 29.83 6.27 31.00
N ILE A 746 28.81 7.12 30.87
CA ILE A 746 28.46 8.15 31.88
C ILE A 746 28.13 7.40 33.19
N ILE A 747 28.60 7.89 34.33
CA ILE A 747 28.46 7.17 35.60
C ILE A 747 27.07 7.39 36.17
N ASP A 748 26.25 6.33 36.16
CA ASP A 748 25.04 6.17 36.98
C ASP A 748 24.95 4.74 37.55
N ASP A 749 23.87 4.41 38.29
CA ASP A 749 23.77 3.14 39.04
C ASP A 749 23.03 2.03 38.31
N ARG A 750 22.71 2.19 37.02
CA ARG A 750 21.93 1.17 36.28
C ARG A 750 22.58 -0.21 36.28
N ASP A 751 23.89 -0.27 36.52
CA ASP A 751 24.71 -1.48 36.64
C ASP A 751 24.85 -2.01 38.09
N ARG A 752 24.14 -1.42 39.07
CA ARG A 752 24.24 -1.70 40.52
C ARG A 752 22.90 -1.89 41.23
N LEU A 753 21.78 -1.80 40.52
CA LEU A 753 20.44 -1.99 41.08
C LEU A 753 20.20 -3.47 41.46
N GLY A 754 19.55 -3.71 42.59
CA GLY A 754 18.96 -5.00 42.97
C GLY A 754 17.46 -4.88 43.25
N ASP A 755 16.74 -6.00 43.35
CA ASP A 755 15.26 -6.03 43.35
C ASP A 755 14.58 -5.23 44.48
N ASP A 756 15.24 -5.04 45.62
CA ASP A 756 14.77 -4.23 46.78
C ASP A 756 15.39 -2.81 46.81
N SER A 757 16.07 -2.38 45.73
CA SER A 757 16.79 -1.10 45.67
C SER A 757 15.86 0.06 45.33
N ARG A 758 15.61 0.91 46.33
CA ARG A 758 14.85 2.16 46.17
C ARG A 758 15.51 3.05 45.13
N THR A 759 14.80 3.33 44.05
CA THR A 759 15.38 3.80 42.79
C THR A 759 14.70 5.07 42.29
N ILE A 760 15.49 6.03 41.79
CA ILE A 760 14.99 7.32 41.31
C ILE A 760 15.59 7.64 39.93
N LEU A 761 14.76 8.20 39.05
CA LEU A 761 15.15 8.60 37.70
C LEU A 761 15.27 10.11 37.58
N ILE A 762 16.38 10.56 37.00
CA ILE A 762 16.71 11.95 36.68
C ILE A 762 16.73 12.12 35.17
N VAL A 763 16.02 13.13 34.67
CA VAL A 763 15.95 13.44 33.24
C VAL A 763 16.43 14.87 33.01
N GLU A 764 17.64 15.00 32.47
CA GLU A 764 18.36 16.26 32.26
C GLU A 764 19.40 16.05 31.14
N ASP A 765 19.54 16.98 30.19
CA ASP A 765 20.51 16.89 29.09
C ASP A 765 21.88 17.54 29.41
N ASP A 766 21.97 18.37 30.45
CA ASP A 766 23.25 18.88 30.99
C ASP A 766 23.92 17.87 31.93
N GLU A 767 24.97 17.20 31.42
CA GLU A 767 25.77 16.21 32.15
C GLU A 767 26.37 16.74 33.48
N ALA A 768 26.62 18.04 33.62
CA ALA A 768 27.24 18.60 34.82
C ALA A 768 26.24 18.76 35.97
N PHE A 769 25.00 19.13 35.68
CA PHE A 769 23.96 19.28 36.70
C PHE A 769 23.35 17.92 37.11
N ALA A 770 23.16 17.01 36.14
CA ALA A 770 22.74 15.64 36.41
C ALA A 770 23.64 14.93 37.44
N ARG A 771 24.96 15.20 37.38
CA ARG A 771 25.95 14.64 38.31
C ARG A 771 25.75 15.07 39.78
N ILE A 772 25.30 16.30 40.03
CA ILE A 772 25.09 16.83 41.38
C ILE A 772 23.89 16.15 42.06
N LEU A 773 22.83 15.92 41.30
CA LEU A 773 21.63 15.24 41.80
C LEU A 773 21.88 13.75 42.03
N TYR A 774 22.69 13.11 41.17
CA TYR A 774 23.15 11.73 41.32
C TYR A 774 23.92 11.48 42.63
N ASP A 775 24.86 12.37 42.97
CA ASP A 775 25.62 12.28 44.22
C ASP A 775 24.72 12.48 45.46
N LEU A 776 23.68 13.33 45.37
CA LEU A 776 22.75 13.60 46.49
C LEU A 776 21.78 12.44 46.77
N ALA A 777 21.34 11.71 45.74
CA ALA A 777 20.47 10.56 45.91
C ALA A 777 21.15 9.44 46.73
N HIS A 778 22.44 9.23 46.50
CA HIS A 778 23.26 8.26 47.25
C HIS A 778 23.40 8.56 48.73
N ASP A 779 23.57 9.83 49.10
CA ASP A 779 23.67 10.28 50.50
C ASP A 779 22.40 9.95 51.32
N LEU A 780 21.30 9.54 50.67
CA LEU A 780 20.01 9.17 51.26
C LEU A 780 19.61 7.70 51.02
N ASP A 781 20.56 6.83 50.64
CA ASP A 781 20.33 5.41 50.33
C ASP A 781 19.26 5.20 49.23
N PHE A 782 19.31 6.02 48.17
CA PHE A 782 18.63 5.78 46.90
C PHE A 782 19.66 5.53 45.78
N MET A 783 19.33 4.60 44.88
CA MET A 783 20.09 4.38 43.65
C MET A 783 19.50 5.20 42.50
N CYS A 784 20.35 5.68 41.59
CA CYS A 784 20.01 6.73 40.66
C CYS A 784 20.24 6.33 39.18
N LEU A 785 19.23 6.62 38.36
CA LEU A 785 19.23 6.44 36.90
C LEU A 785 19.22 7.81 36.20
N VAL A 786 19.94 7.95 35.09
CA VAL A 786 20.02 9.23 34.34
C VAL A 786 19.66 9.06 32.85
N SER A 787 18.78 9.90 32.33
CA SER A 787 18.36 9.95 30.91
C SER A 787 18.46 11.37 30.34
N THR A 788 18.83 11.49 29.06
CA THR A 788 19.09 12.80 28.41
C THR A 788 18.12 13.13 27.25
N THR A 789 17.12 12.29 26.97
CA THR A 789 16.10 12.53 25.92
C THR A 789 14.70 12.10 26.40
N ALA A 790 13.65 12.61 25.76
CA ALA A 790 12.27 12.44 26.17
C ALA A 790 11.77 10.99 25.99
N GLU A 791 12.10 10.34 24.88
CA GLU A 791 11.71 8.95 24.64
C GLU A 791 12.51 7.97 25.54
N ASP A 792 13.78 8.24 25.81
CA ASP A 792 14.59 7.44 26.75
C ASP A 792 14.09 7.59 28.20
N ALA A 793 13.67 8.80 28.59
CA ALA A 793 13.05 9.06 29.89
C ALA A 793 11.73 8.30 30.10
N LEU A 794 10.81 8.35 29.12
CA LEU A 794 9.54 7.60 29.16
C LEU A 794 9.79 6.08 29.25
N ASN A 795 10.75 5.57 28.48
CA ASN A 795 11.08 4.16 28.48
C ASN A 795 11.76 3.72 29.78
N THR A 796 12.71 4.51 30.30
CA THR A 796 13.40 4.23 31.57
C THR A 796 12.43 4.27 32.75
N ALA A 797 11.50 5.24 32.77
CA ALA A 797 10.42 5.30 33.77
C ALA A 797 9.49 4.07 33.74
N ARG A 798 9.12 3.61 32.54
CA ARG A 798 8.28 2.41 32.37
C ARG A 798 9.00 1.09 32.68
N GLN A 799 10.29 1.02 32.36
CA GLN A 799 11.12 -0.18 32.47
C GLN A 799 11.55 -0.42 33.91
N TYR A 800 12.20 0.56 34.53
CA TYR A 800 12.77 0.43 35.88
C TYR A 800 11.78 0.80 36.99
N ARG A 801 10.61 1.37 36.63
CA ARG A 801 9.55 1.83 37.55
C ARG A 801 10.11 2.48 38.81
N PRO A 802 10.91 3.55 38.65
CA PRO A 802 11.55 4.19 39.78
C PRO A 802 10.49 4.65 40.78
N SER A 803 10.82 4.58 42.08
CA SER A 803 9.94 5.00 43.17
C SER A 803 9.57 6.49 43.07
N ALA A 804 10.38 7.31 42.39
CA ALA A 804 10.05 8.69 42.01
C ALA A 804 10.85 9.17 40.78
N ILE A 805 10.40 10.26 40.14
CA ILE A 805 11.03 10.85 38.94
C ILE A 805 11.26 12.36 39.11
N VAL A 806 12.43 12.84 38.67
CA VAL A 806 12.81 14.26 38.52
C VAL A 806 13.02 14.59 37.05
N LEU A 807 12.34 15.61 36.51
CA LEU A 807 12.21 15.86 35.06
C LEU A 807 12.46 17.32 34.65
N ASP A 808 13.36 17.55 33.68
CA ASP A 808 13.50 18.80 32.93
C ASP A 808 12.64 18.83 31.64
N VAL A 809 12.46 20.02 31.06
CA VAL A 809 11.55 20.32 29.95
C VAL A 809 12.25 20.44 28.58
N GLY A 810 13.55 20.77 28.54
CA GLY A 810 14.28 21.27 27.36
C GLY A 810 14.87 20.24 26.39
N LEU A 811 14.24 19.09 26.19
CA LEU A 811 14.84 17.89 25.57
C LEU A 811 14.91 17.94 24.01
N PRO A 812 15.89 17.24 23.37
CA PRO A 812 16.23 17.43 21.95
C PRO A 812 15.33 16.69 20.92
N ASP A 813 14.48 15.76 21.37
CA ASP A 813 13.64 14.90 20.53
C ASP A 813 12.14 15.24 20.65
N ASN A 814 11.64 15.49 21.86
CA ASN A 814 10.27 15.94 22.15
C ASN A 814 10.28 16.82 23.42
N SER A 815 9.30 17.70 23.63
CA SER A 815 9.25 18.54 24.85
C SER A 815 8.92 17.74 26.11
N GLY A 816 9.62 18.00 27.22
CA GLY A 816 9.41 17.31 28.50
C GLY A 816 8.04 17.53 29.16
N LEU A 817 7.27 18.56 28.78
CA LEU A 817 5.88 18.69 29.22
C LEU A 817 4.97 17.61 28.60
N SER A 818 5.25 17.17 27.37
CA SER A 818 4.56 16.03 26.76
C SER A 818 4.92 14.69 27.42
N VAL A 819 6.11 14.60 28.02
CA VAL A 819 6.55 13.44 28.82
C VAL A 819 5.73 13.34 30.11
N LEU A 820 5.56 14.46 30.84
CA LEU A 820 4.77 14.49 32.08
C LEU A 820 3.32 14.07 31.87
N ASP A 821 2.64 14.64 30.86
CA ASP A 821 1.25 14.33 30.51
C ASP A 821 1.08 12.81 30.25
N ARG A 822 1.99 12.22 29.48
CA ARG A 822 2.00 10.78 29.16
C ARG A 822 2.26 9.90 30.38
N LEU A 823 3.18 10.28 31.28
CA LEU A 823 3.47 9.51 32.51
C LEU A 823 2.24 9.43 33.44
N LYS A 824 1.39 10.47 33.48
CA LYS A 824 0.23 10.51 34.36
C LYS A 824 -1.03 9.86 33.80
N HIS A 825 -1.11 9.68 32.48
CA HIS A 825 -2.19 8.91 31.84
C HIS A 825 -1.90 7.39 31.75
N ASP A 826 -0.65 6.97 31.82
CA ASP A 826 -0.21 5.57 31.72
C ASP A 826 -0.50 4.75 33.01
N GLU A 827 -1.24 3.64 32.87
CA GLU A 827 -1.62 2.72 33.95
C GLU A 827 -0.43 2.28 34.85
N ARG A 828 0.77 2.13 34.27
CA ARG A 828 1.96 1.59 34.94
C ARG A 828 2.81 2.64 35.64
N THR A 829 2.62 3.92 35.31
CA THR A 829 3.43 5.04 35.87
C THR A 829 2.60 6.15 36.50
N ARG A 830 1.27 6.18 36.32
CA ARG A 830 0.37 7.21 36.87
C ARG A 830 0.43 7.37 38.40
N HIS A 831 0.64 6.26 39.10
CA HIS A 831 0.78 6.20 40.56
C HIS A 831 2.19 6.58 41.04
N ILE A 832 3.20 6.61 40.15
CA ILE A 832 4.56 7.04 40.49
C ILE A 832 4.54 8.56 40.74
N PRO A 833 5.07 9.05 41.87
CA PRO A 833 5.20 10.47 42.12
C PRO A 833 6.26 11.11 41.20
N VAL A 834 5.92 12.27 40.62
CA VAL A 834 6.80 13.01 39.71
C VAL A 834 6.97 14.44 40.21
N HIS A 835 8.20 14.93 40.17
CA HIS A 835 8.58 16.29 40.53
C HIS A 835 9.27 16.96 39.33
N VAL A 836 8.85 18.18 38.98
CA VAL A 836 9.33 18.88 37.77
C VAL A 836 10.28 20.00 38.15
N VAL A 837 11.34 20.16 37.37
CA VAL A 837 12.36 21.22 37.53
C VAL A 837 12.55 21.92 36.19
N SER A 838 12.63 23.25 36.16
CA SER A 838 12.74 23.99 34.89
C SER A 838 13.51 25.31 35.03
N GLY A 839 14.08 25.77 33.91
CA GLY A 839 14.68 27.10 33.75
C GLY A 839 13.68 28.22 33.35
N THR A 840 12.49 27.86 32.88
CA THR A 840 11.36 28.78 32.62
C THR A 840 10.10 28.29 33.36
N ASP A 841 9.24 29.23 33.78
CA ASP A 841 8.14 28.92 34.70
C ASP A 841 6.93 28.31 33.99
N TYR A 842 6.58 27.09 34.41
CA TYR A 842 5.42 26.31 33.94
C TYR A 842 4.63 25.68 35.11
N ALA A 843 4.78 26.21 36.33
CA ALA A 843 4.34 25.55 37.57
C ALA A 843 2.86 25.10 37.58
N HIS A 844 1.96 25.97 37.14
CA HIS A 844 0.52 25.71 37.21
C HIS A 844 0.09 24.54 36.31
N ALA A 845 0.62 24.49 35.08
CA ALA A 845 0.34 23.43 34.12
C ALA A 845 0.87 22.06 34.61
N ALA A 846 2.06 22.04 35.22
CA ALA A 846 2.64 20.81 35.76
C ALA A 846 1.82 20.22 36.92
N LEU A 847 1.33 21.05 37.85
CA LEU A 847 0.53 20.60 38.99
C LEU A 847 -0.88 20.14 38.57
N SER A 848 -1.54 20.83 37.63
CA SER A 848 -2.84 20.40 37.12
C SER A 848 -2.81 19.05 36.39
N LEU A 849 -1.66 18.67 35.82
CA LEU A 849 -1.42 17.36 35.22
C LEU A 849 -1.07 16.27 36.25
N GLY A 850 -1.13 16.56 37.56
CA GLY A 850 -0.95 15.59 38.64
C GLY A 850 0.50 15.41 39.12
N ALA A 851 1.39 16.36 38.87
CA ALA A 851 2.71 16.38 39.53
C ALA A 851 2.55 16.55 41.05
N VAL A 852 3.42 15.89 41.82
CA VAL A 852 3.37 15.90 43.30
C VAL A 852 4.11 17.13 43.88
N GLY A 853 4.94 17.78 43.06
CA GLY A 853 5.59 19.06 43.38
C GLY A 853 6.33 19.67 42.19
N TYR A 854 6.80 20.91 42.36
CA TYR A 854 7.48 21.70 41.33
C TYR A 854 8.57 22.61 41.94
N MET A 855 9.71 22.79 41.26
CA MET A 855 10.79 23.72 41.65
C MET A 855 11.39 24.48 40.45
N LEU A 856 11.85 25.71 40.71
CA LEU A 856 12.52 26.58 39.71
C LEU A 856 14.04 26.60 39.95
N LYS A 857 14.86 26.47 38.89
CA LYS A 857 16.33 26.56 39.00
C LYS A 857 16.76 28.00 39.34
N PRO A 858 17.71 28.27 40.27
CA PRO A 858 18.55 27.33 41.02
C PRO A 858 18.01 26.97 42.42
N VAL A 859 18.19 25.69 42.81
CA VAL A 859 17.59 25.08 44.02
C VAL A 859 18.63 24.92 45.16
N LYS A 860 18.19 24.99 46.43
CA LYS A 860 19.04 24.73 47.61
C LYS A 860 19.03 23.26 48.01
N ARG A 861 20.12 22.81 48.67
CA ARG A 861 20.31 21.39 49.04
C ARG A 861 19.26 20.88 50.04
N ASP A 862 18.92 21.66 51.07
CA ASP A 862 18.01 21.21 52.14
C ASP A 862 16.58 20.95 51.61
N ASP A 863 16.13 21.73 50.62
CA ASP A 863 14.80 21.60 50.01
C ASP A 863 14.69 20.32 49.15
N LEU A 864 15.78 19.93 48.47
CA LEU A 864 15.85 18.65 47.75
C LEU A 864 15.79 17.45 48.71
N VAL A 865 16.47 17.52 49.85
CA VAL A 865 16.46 16.43 50.87
C VAL A 865 15.06 16.20 51.44
N ALA A 866 14.26 17.25 51.61
CA ALA A 866 12.89 17.13 52.12
C ALA A 866 11.96 16.37 51.15
N ALA A 867 12.13 16.56 49.85
CA ALA A 867 11.28 15.93 48.83
C ALA A 867 11.40 14.40 48.79
N PHE A 868 12.62 13.87 48.94
CA PHE A 868 12.89 12.42 48.82
C PHE A 868 12.26 11.58 49.95
N ARG A 869 12.06 12.15 51.16
CA ARG A 869 11.52 11.41 52.33
C ARG A 869 10.02 11.11 52.24
N ASN A 870 9.24 11.91 51.52
CA ASN A 870 7.78 11.76 51.50
C ASN A 870 7.31 10.52 50.70
N PHE A 871 8.19 9.94 49.87
CA PHE A 871 7.88 8.79 49.04
C PHE A 871 7.94 7.44 49.76
N GLU A 872 8.41 7.38 51.01
CA GLU A 872 8.74 6.12 51.70
C GLU A 872 7.54 5.39 52.35
N SER A 873 6.41 6.06 52.62
CA SER A 873 5.42 5.58 53.61
C SER A 873 4.13 4.88 53.09
N HIS A 874 4.02 4.47 51.82
CA HIS A 874 2.71 4.34 51.13
C HIS A 874 2.29 2.94 50.56
N LEU A 875 2.53 1.78 51.21
CA LEU A 875 2.49 0.47 50.48
C LEU A 875 1.61 -0.74 50.96
N GLU A 876 0.79 -0.70 52.03
CA GLU A 876 0.22 -1.97 52.62
C GLU A 876 -1.31 -2.03 52.87
N ALA A 877 -2.07 -2.86 52.10
CA ALA A 877 -3.44 -3.40 52.40
C ALA A 877 -3.91 -4.42 51.31
N LYS A 878 -4.82 -5.40 51.57
CA LYS A 878 -5.27 -6.39 50.52
C LYS A 878 -6.73 -6.94 50.35
N VAL A 879 -7.57 -7.29 51.35
CA VAL A 879 -8.76 -8.22 51.14
C VAL A 879 -10.12 -7.70 51.67
N ARG A 880 -11.28 -8.02 51.02
CA ARG A 880 -12.58 -7.26 51.10
C ARG A 880 -13.91 -8.11 50.99
N ARG A 881 -15.15 -7.53 51.10
CA ARG A 881 -16.51 -8.19 50.95
C ARG A 881 -17.70 -7.28 50.49
N VAL A 882 -18.79 -7.81 49.86
CA VAL A 882 -19.97 -7.04 49.28
C VAL A 882 -21.39 -7.71 49.41
N LEU A 883 -22.50 -6.95 49.29
CA LEU A 883 -23.94 -7.40 49.32
C LEU A 883 -24.83 -6.84 48.16
N VAL A 884 -25.83 -7.60 47.68
CA VAL A 884 -26.71 -7.29 46.51
C VAL A 884 -28.21 -7.62 46.73
N VAL A 885 -29.15 -6.78 46.23
CA VAL A 885 -30.63 -6.92 46.38
C VAL A 885 -31.39 -6.50 45.11
N GLU A 886 -32.33 -7.31 44.62
CA GLU A 886 -33.01 -7.13 43.30
C GLU A 886 -34.23 -8.10 43.18
N ASP A 887 -35.31 -7.78 42.44
CA ASP A 887 -36.56 -8.60 42.47
C ASP A 887 -36.77 -9.60 41.32
N ASP A 888 -36.50 -9.20 40.09
CA ASP A 888 -36.50 -10.08 38.94
C ASP A 888 -35.38 -11.12 39.11
N GLU A 889 -35.75 -12.40 39.16
CA GLU A 889 -34.81 -13.49 39.43
C GLU A 889 -33.68 -13.59 38.38
N VAL A 890 -33.94 -13.13 37.16
CA VAL A 890 -32.96 -13.07 36.06
C VAL A 890 -32.02 -11.88 36.23
N GLN A 891 -32.49 -10.73 36.74
CA GLN A 891 -31.62 -9.57 37.05
C GLN A 891 -30.79 -9.78 38.32
N ARG A 892 -31.41 -10.31 39.38
CA ARG A 892 -30.77 -10.53 40.68
C ARG A 892 -29.54 -11.41 40.57
N ASP A 893 -29.71 -12.54 39.90
CA ASP A 893 -28.62 -13.50 39.74
C ASP A 893 -27.60 -13.05 38.69
N ALA A 894 -27.83 -11.94 37.97
CA ALA A 894 -26.85 -11.26 37.13
C ALA A 894 -25.98 -10.26 37.94
N VAL A 895 -26.57 -9.41 38.79
CA VAL A 895 -25.79 -8.44 39.61
C VAL A 895 -24.90 -9.17 40.63
N ARG A 896 -25.39 -10.26 41.24
CA ARG A 896 -24.56 -11.10 42.15
C ARG A 896 -23.28 -11.58 41.49
N ARG A 897 -23.39 -12.05 40.24
CA ARG A 897 -22.28 -12.65 39.48
C ARG A 897 -21.26 -11.60 39.01
N LEU A 898 -21.65 -10.33 38.88
CA LEU A 898 -20.78 -9.23 38.45
C LEU A 898 -19.74 -8.81 39.49
N LEU A 899 -20.10 -8.87 40.78
CA LEU A 899 -19.31 -8.28 41.87
C LEU A 899 -18.44 -9.29 42.64
N GLN A 900 -18.64 -10.60 42.41
CA GLN A 900 -17.96 -11.67 43.14
C GLN A 900 -16.56 -11.94 42.57
N ALA A 901 -15.53 -11.95 43.42
CA ALA A 901 -14.12 -12.14 43.04
C ALA A 901 -13.34 -12.95 44.10
N ASP A 902 -12.09 -13.35 43.81
CA ASP A 902 -11.29 -14.22 44.68
C ASP A 902 -10.97 -13.59 46.06
N ASP A 903 -10.89 -12.25 46.13
CA ASP A 903 -10.74 -11.46 47.37
C ASP A 903 -12.02 -10.70 47.78
N VAL A 904 -13.17 -10.98 47.14
CA VAL A 904 -14.46 -10.29 47.34
C VAL A 904 -15.67 -11.24 47.33
N GLU A 905 -16.26 -11.45 48.50
CA GLU A 905 -17.41 -12.35 48.70
C GLU A 905 -18.77 -11.64 48.56
N CYS A 906 -19.77 -12.27 47.91
CA CYS A 906 -21.09 -11.68 47.58
C CYS A 906 -22.30 -12.54 48.00
N HIS A 907 -23.36 -11.88 48.51
CA HIS A 907 -24.63 -12.48 48.94
C HIS A 907 -25.84 -11.82 48.23
N SER A 908 -26.95 -12.54 47.98
CA SER A 908 -28.12 -11.96 47.27
C SER A 908 -29.47 -12.60 47.57
N VAL A 909 -30.52 -11.78 47.40
CA VAL A 909 -31.88 -11.97 47.96
C VAL A 909 -32.94 -11.27 47.09
N GLY A 910 -34.16 -11.82 47.03
CA GLY A 910 -35.19 -11.46 46.05
C GLY A 910 -36.32 -10.56 46.54
N THR A 911 -36.37 -10.30 47.84
CA THR A 911 -37.37 -9.45 48.50
C THR A 911 -36.70 -8.57 49.53
N ALA A 912 -37.33 -7.45 49.90
CA ALA A 912 -36.80 -6.58 50.95
C ALA A 912 -36.71 -7.29 52.30
N ALA A 913 -37.68 -8.18 52.59
CA ALA A 913 -37.68 -9.03 53.78
C ALA A 913 -36.41 -9.91 53.90
N GLU A 914 -35.99 -10.55 52.81
CA GLU A 914 -34.79 -11.42 52.79
C GLU A 914 -33.47 -10.63 52.96
N CYS A 915 -33.41 -9.35 52.54
CA CYS A 915 -32.21 -8.50 52.70
C CYS A 915 -31.88 -8.20 54.17
N LEU A 916 -32.89 -7.82 54.94
CA LEU A 916 -32.73 -7.47 56.36
C LEU A 916 -32.33 -8.71 57.19
N GLU A 917 -32.77 -9.89 56.78
CA GLU A 917 -32.34 -11.17 57.37
C GLU A 917 -30.87 -11.50 57.06
N ALA A 918 -30.29 -10.98 55.97
CA ALA A 918 -28.87 -11.16 55.64
C ALA A 918 -27.95 -10.17 56.37
N LEU A 919 -28.31 -8.88 56.47
CA LEU A 919 -27.47 -7.86 57.14
C LEU A 919 -27.37 -8.04 58.65
N SER A 920 -28.35 -8.72 59.27
CA SER A 920 -28.26 -9.12 60.68
C SER A 920 -27.19 -10.20 60.95
N GLN A 921 -26.60 -10.78 59.89
CA GLN A 921 -25.65 -11.90 59.99
C GLN A 921 -24.19 -11.52 59.65
N GLY A 922 -23.87 -10.30 59.19
CA GLY A 922 -22.47 -9.92 58.85
C GLY A 922 -22.20 -8.47 58.37
N THR A 923 -20.92 -8.14 58.14
CA THR A 923 -20.41 -6.80 57.71
C THR A 923 -19.70 -6.84 56.35
N TYR A 924 -19.75 -5.73 55.60
CA TYR A 924 -19.29 -5.60 54.21
C TYR A 924 -18.54 -4.28 53.93
N ASP A 925 -17.72 -4.22 52.87
CA ASP A 925 -16.96 -3.03 52.42
C ASP A 925 -17.74 -2.15 51.41
N CYS A 926 -18.77 -2.68 50.74
CA CYS A 926 -19.64 -1.98 49.79
C CYS A 926 -21.03 -2.65 49.67
N MET A 927 -22.08 -1.91 49.27
CA MET A 927 -23.44 -2.43 49.05
C MET A 927 -24.10 -1.88 47.76
N VAL A 928 -24.87 -2.72 47.07
CA VAL A 928 -25.60 -2.40 45.81
C VAL A 928 -27.08 -2.78 45.91
N LEU A 929 -27.97 -1.89 45.46
CA LEU A 929 -29.42 -1.98 45.68
C LEU A 929 -30.25 -1.39 44.52
N ASP A 930 -31.33 -2.07 44.11
CA ASP A 930 -32.45 -1.48 43.34
C ASP A 930 -33.64 -1.07 44.22
N LEU A 931 -34.46 -0.16 43.67
CA LEU A 931 -35.53 0.56 44.35
C LEU A 931 -36.93 -0.02 44.05
N SER A 932 -37.06 -0.94 43.09
CA SER A 932 -38.30 -1.64 42.73
C SER A 932 -38.25 -3.09 43.21
N LEU A 933 -38.98 -3.44 44.26
CA LEU A 933 -39.10 -4.82 44.76
C LEU A 933 -40.60 -5.19 44.90
N PRO A 934 -40.97 -6.48 45.01
CA PRO A 934 -42.36 -6.92 44.87
C PRO A 934 -43.12 -6.87 46.21
N ASP A 935 -42.41 -6.73 47.32
CA ASP A 935 -42.91 -6.63 48.69
C ASP A 935 -42.76 -5.22 49.32
N ALA A 936 -41.75 -4.43 48.91
CA ALA A 936 -41.51 -3.05 49.36
C ALA A 936 -40.69 -2.23 48.33
N SER A 937 -40.38 -0.95 48.63
CA SER A 937 -39.46 -0.14 47.79
C SER A 937 -38.09 0.02 48.44
N GLY A 938 -37.01 0.03 47.64
CA GLY A 938 -35.64 0.19 48.13
C GLY A 938 -35.32 1.58 48.71
N TYR A 939 -36.11 2.63 48.41
CA TYR A 939 -35.99 3.92 49.11
C TYR A 939 -36.27 3.76 50.62
N SER A 940 -37.38 3.10 50.95
CA SER A 940 -37.74 2.78 52.34
C SER A 940 -36.72 1.83 53.01
N LEU A 941 -35.99 1.02 52.24
CA LEU A 941 -34.95 0.14 52.76
C LEU A 941 -33.67 0.91 53.17
N LEU A 942 -33.16 1.82 52.33
CA LEU A 942 -32.01 2.66 52.68
C LEU A 942 -32.30 3.58 53.87
N GLU A 943 -33.51 4.15 53.91
CA GLU A 943 -33.94 5.00 55.01
C GLU A 943 -33.95 4.22 56.33
N THR A 944 -34.50 3.00 56.34
CA THR A 944 -34.49 2.09 57.50
C THR A 944 -33.07 1.71 57.94
N LEU A 945 -32.18 1.34 57.00
CA LEU A 945 -30.78 0.99 57.30
C LEU A 945 -29.94 2.14 57.87
N SER A 946 -30.25 3.38 57.50
CA SER A 946 -29.56 4.56 58.05
C SER A 946 -30.04 4.98 59.44
N GLN A 947 -31.17 4.41 59.92
CA GLN A 947 -31.86 4.82 61.14
C GLN A 947 -31.82 3.77 62.26
N GLU A 948 -31.73 2.48 61.93
CA GLU A 948 -31.64 1.41 62.94
C GLU A 948 -30.20 0.87 63.09
N ASP A 949 -29.54 1.19 64.21
CA ASP A 949 -28.17 0.76 64.57
C ASP A 949 -27.97 -0.77 64.70
N ALA A 950 -29.02 -1.57 64.52
CA ALA A 950 -28.96 -3.03 64.56
C ALA A 950 -28.22 -3.65 63.36
N TYR A 951 -27.89 -2.85 62.34
CA TYR A 951 -27.29 -3.29 61.06
C TYR A 951 -26.10 -2.41 60.66
N SER A 952 -25.15 -2.97 59.89
CA SER A 952 -23.92 -2.29 59.47
C SER A 952 -24.08 -1.56 58.12
N PHE A 953 -23.60 -0.31 58.02
CA PHE A 953 -23.80 0.55 56.84
C PHE A 953 -22.50 0.86 56.06
N PRO A 954 -22.22 0.16 54.93
CA PRO A 954 -21.04 0.41 54.10
C PRO A 954 -21.25 1.56 53.09
N PRO A 955 -20.20 2.00 52.37
CA PRO A 955 -20.34 2.80 51.15
C PRO A 955 -21.39 2.21 50.20
N VAL A 956 -22.42 3.00 49.89
CA VAL A 956 -23.57 2.56 49.07
C VAL A 956 -23.44 3.09 47.65
N ILE A 957 -23.75 2.25 46.66
CA ILE A 957 -23.93 2.68 45.28
C ILE A 957 -25.36 2.33 44.84
N VAL A 958 -26.11 3.35 44.43
CA VAL A 958 -27.54 3.24 44.11
C VAL A 958 -27.69 2.91 42.62
N TYR A 959 -28.49 1.89 42.32
CA TYR A 959 -28.57 1.29 41.00
C TYR A 959 -30.05 1.09 40.58
N THR A 960 -30.67 2.08 39.92
CA THR A 960 -32.12 2.05 39.62
C THR A 960 -32.51 2.48 38.21
N GLY A 961 -33.54 1.85 37.63
CA GLY A 961 -33.97 2.05 36.23
C GLY A 961 -35.06 3.09 35.99
N HIS A 962 -35.40 3.88 37.00
CA HIS A 962 -36.29 5.03 36.82
C HIS A 962 -35.44 6.29 36.53
N ASP A 963 -35.83 7.09 35.53
CA ASP A 963 -35.24 8.41 35.29
C ASP A 963 -35.43 9.29 36.53
N LEU A 964 -34.32 9.68 37.18
CA LEU A 964 -34.35 10.47 38.40
C LEU A 964 -34.49 11.95 38.08
N SER A 965 -35.34 12.66 38.82
CA SER A 965 -35.34 14.13 38.79
C SER A 965 -34.07 14.68 39.42
N TYR A 966 -33.70 15.91 39.09
CA TYR A 966 -32.54 16.58 39.68
C TYR A 966 -32.65 16.74 41.21
N GLU A 967 -33.87 16.85 41.76
CA GLU A 967 -34.09 16.86 43.22
C GLU A 967 -33.86 15.47 43.84
N ASP A 968 -34.30 14.40 43.17
CA ASP A 968 -34.10 13.02 43.65
C ASP A 968 -32.62 12.61 43.59
N GLU A 969 -31.91 12.99 42.53
CA GLU A 969 -30.46 12.79 42.41
C GLU A 969 -29.73 13.52 43.56
N GLN A 970 -30.06 14.79 43.84
CA GLN A 970 -29.47 15.52 44.97
C GLN A 970 -29.82 14.91 46.33
N ARG A 971 -31.03 14.35 46.51
CA ARG A 971 -31.44 13.68 47.75
C ARG A 971 -30.62 12.39 47.97
N LEU A 972 -30.33 11.65 46.90
CA LEU A 972 -29.49 10.45 46.92
C LEU A 972 -27.99 10.79 47.08
N ARG A 973 -27.48 11.90 46.53
CA ARG A 973 -26.05 12.31 46.63
C ARG A 973 -25.58 12.60 48.06
N ARG A 974 -26.51 12.73 49.01
CA ARG A 974 -26.21 12.88 50.45
C ARG A 974 -25.80 11.57 51.11
N TYR A 975 -26.31 10.44 50.62
CA TYR A 975 -26.09 9.11 51.18
C TYR A 975 -25.21 8.22 50.27
N SER A 976 -24.94 8.65 49.04
CA SER A 976 -23.99 8.03 48.11
C SER A 976 -23.12 9.06 47.39
N ARG A 977 -21.82 8.75 47.19
CA ARG A 977 -20.89 9.56 46.39
C ARG A 977 -20.96 9.30 44.89
N SER A 978 -21.58 8.18 44.47
CA SER A 978 -21.77 7.81 43.06
C SER A 978 -23.17 7.27 42.84
N ILE A 979 -23.93 7.86 41.91
CA ILE A 979 -25.31 7.47 41.59
C ILE A 979 -25.34 7.00 40.15
N ILE A 980 -26.01 5.88 39.93
CA ILE A 980 -25.93 5.17 38.67
C ILE A 980 -27.34 4.73 38.24
N ILE A 981 -27.86 5.38 37.20
CA ILE A 981 -29.16 5.06 36.63
C ILE A 981 -29.00 3.80 35.76
N LYS A 982 -29.80 2.75 36.00
CA LYS A 982 -29.78 1.50 35.21
C LYS A 982 -30.09 1.83 33.75
N GLY A 983 -29.11 1.57 32.91
CA GLY A 983 -29.15 1.70 31.46
C GLY A 983 -28.03 0.87 30.83
N ALA A 984 -27.90 0.92 29.50
CA ALA A 984 -26.99 0.06 28.74
C ALA A 984 -25.48 0.22 29.03
N LYS A 985 -25.10 1.17 29.91
CA LYS A 985 -23.70 1.48 30.29
C LYS A 985 -23.54 1.82 31.79
N SER A 986 -24.38 1.20 32.63
CA SER A 986 -24.48 1.47 34.06
C SER A 986 -23.77 0.46 34.98
N PRO A 987 -23.70 -0.87 34.68
CA PRO A 987 -22.96 -1.82 35.53
C PRO A 987 -21.45 -1.52 35.65
N GLU A 988 -20.93 -0.62 34.83
CA GLU A 988 -19.48 -0.46 34.65
C GLU A 988 -18.89 0.71 35.42
N ARG A 989 -19.59 1.84 35.41
CA ARG A 989 -19.31 2.94 36.33
C ARG A 989 -19.50 2.50 37.80
N LEU A 990 -20.36 1.51 38.03
CA LEU A 990 -20.56 0.86 39.33
C LEU A 990 -19.28 0.19 39.86
N LEU A 991 -18.33 -0.12 38.97
CA LEU A 991 -17.13 -0.85 39.32
C LEU A 991 -15.83 -0.01 39.29
N ASP A 992 -15.70 0.96 38.38
CA ASP A 992 -14.52 1.84 38.36
C ASP A 992 -14.36 2.64 39.64
N GLU A 993 -15.48 3.16 40.15
CA GLU A 993 -15.52 3.86 41.44
C GLU A 993 -15.08 2.93 42.60
N VAL A 994 -15.58 1.69 42.66
CA VAL A 994 -15.22 0.72 43.71
C VAL A 994 -13.72 0.41 43.71
N SER A 995 -13.09 0.34 42.54
CA SER A 995 -11.66 0.05 42.40
C SER A 995 -10.75 1.24 42.78
N LEU A 996 -11.03 2.43 42.26
CA LEU A 996 -10.20 3.62 42.51
C LEU A 996 -10.13 3.95 44.01
N PHE A 997 -11.24 3.83 44.73
CA PHE A 997 -11.29 4.10 46.17
C PHE A 997 -10.49 3.09 47.01
N LEU A 998 -10.31 1.86 46.54
CA LEU A 998 -9.52 0.84 47.23
C LEU A 998 -8.01 0.93 46.96
N HIS A 999 -7.57 1.86 46.08
CA HIS A 999 -6.17 2.05 45.63
C HIS A 999 -5.50 0.75 45.13
N GLN A 1000 -6.31 -0.23 44.71
CA GLN A 1000 -5.81 -1.52 44.26
C GLN A 1000 -5.04 -1.36 42.94
N VAL A 1001 -3.95 -2.13 42.81
CA VAL A 1001 -3.29 -2.28 41.52
C VAL A 1001 -4.28 -2.98 40.61
N VAL A 1002 -4.69 -2.33 39.50
CA VAL A 1002 -5.74 -2.84 38.60
C VAL A 1002 -5.49 -4.30 38.17
N ALA A 1003 -4.23 -4.73 38.10
CA ALA A 1003 -3.85 -6.11 37.79
C ALA A 1003 -4.27 -7.18 38.82
N GLU A 1004 -4.65 -6.82 40.05
CA GLU A 1004 -5.07 -7.75 41.11
C GLU A 1004 -6.58 -8.02 41.15
N LEU A 1005 -7.40 -7.18 40.50
CA LEU A 1005 -8.86 -7.39 40.39
C LEU A 1005 -9.20 -8.54 39.43
N SER A 1006 -10.39 -9.13 39.54
CA SER A 1006 -10.78 -10.24 38.65
C SER A 1006 -10.85 -9.79 37.17
N PRO A 1007 -10.56 -10.64 36.17
CA PRO A 1007 -10.45 -10.17 34.77
C PRO A 1007 -11.73 -9.58 34.17
N GLU A 1008 -12.90 -10.05 34.62
CA GLU A 1008 -14.22 -9.47 34.28
C GLU A 1008 -14.48 -8.14 35.00
N GLN A 1009 -13.70 -7.82 36.05
CA GLN A 1009 -13.78 -6.59 36.82
C GLN A 1009 -12.74 -5.53 36.46
N GLN A 1010 -11.48 -5.92 36.21
CA GLN A 1010 -10.52 -5.08 35.46
C GLN A 1010 -11.25 -4.57 34.23
N THR A 1011 -11.77 -5.53 33.44
CA THR A 1011 -13.20 -5.55 33.14
C THR A 1011 -13.85 -4.18 33.03
N LEU A 1012 -14.78 -3.83 33.90
CA LEU A 1012 -15.60 -2.67 33.64
C LEU A 1012 -14.89 -1.31 33.94
N LEU A 1013 -13.58 -1.28 34.26
CA LEU A 1013 -12.76 -0.10 34.60
C LEU A 1013 -12.22 0.74 33.42
N ARG A 1014 -11.49 0.18 32.44
CA ARG A 1014 -11.02 0.98 31.28
C ARG A 1014 -12.20 1.57 30.47
N LYS A 1015 -13.44 1.19 30.83
CA LYS A 1015 -14.66 1.95 30.55
C LYS A 1015 -14.50 3.41 30.93
N ALA A 1016 -14.30 3.75 32.20
CA ALA A 1016 -14.54 5.07 32.78
C ALA A 1016 -13.53 6.20 32.44
N ARG A 1017 -12.27 5.89 32.11
CA ARG A 1017 -11.09 6.79 32.24
C ARG A 1017 -10.74 7.67 31.03
N ASN A 1018 -11.51 8.72 30.74
CA ASN A 1018 -11.83 8.90 29.33
C ASN A 1018 -11.94 10.35 28.78
N ARG A 1019 -12.77 11.26 29.34
CA ARG A 1019 -13.13 12.55 28.69
C ARG A 1019 -12.68 13.79 29.46
N ASP A 1020 -11.45 14.26 29.24
CA ASP A 1020 -10.98 15.59 29.69
C ASP A 1020 -10.16 16.31 28.59
N SER A 1021 -10.33 17.64 28.47
CA SER A 1021 -10.09 18.41 27.23
C SER A 1021 -9.25 19.68 27.39
N ILE A 1022 -8.54 20.09 26.32
CA ILE A 1022 -7.67 21.29 26.26
C ILE A 1022 -8.00 22.23 25.08
N LEU A 1023 -8.64 21.72 24.02
CA LEU A 1023 -8.67 22.35 22.69
C LEU A 1023 -9.91 23.22 22.42
N GLU A 1024 -10.64 23.56 23.48
CA GLU A 1024 -11.94 24.21 23.45
C GLU A 1024 -11.88 25.65 22.89
N GLY A 1025 -12.63 25.90 21.81
CA GLY A 1025 -12.80 27.20 21.15
C GLY A 1025 -11.77 27.58 20.07
N ARG A 1026 -10.67 26.83 19.91
CA ARG A 1026 -9.58 27.12 18.94
C ARG A 1026 -9.96 26.80 17.50
N ARG A 1027 -9.46 27.57 16.52
CA ARG A 1027 -9.83 27.44 15.09
C ARG A 1027 -8.76 26.78 14.23
N ILE A 1028 -9.06 25.57 13.76
CA ILE A 1028 -8.17 24.78 12.89
C ILE A 1028 -8.74 24.74 11.47
N LEU A 1029 -7.94 25.14 10.48
CA LEU A 1029 -8.26 24.96 9.06
C LEU A 1029 -7.70 23.62 8.57
N ILE A 1030 -8.57 22.71 8.14
CA ILE A 1030 -8.21 21.44 7.52
C ILE A 1030 -8.34 21.56 6.01
N VAL A 1031 -7.27 21.25 5.29
CA VAL A 1031 -7.21 21.24 3.83
C VAL A 1031 -6.96 19.82 3.35
N GLU A 1032 -8.02 19.17 2.88
CA GLU A 1032 -8.07 17.75 2.51
C GLU A 1032 -9.27 17.53 1.56
N ASP A 1033 -9.07 16.79 0.47
CA ASP A 1033 -10.10 16.54 -0.55
C ASP A 1033 -11.03 15.36 -0.21
N ASP A 1034 -10.52 14.34 0.50
CA ASP A 1034 -11.33 13.20 0.97
C ASP A 1034 -12.16 13.59 2.21
N VAL A 1035 -13.48 13.70 1.99
CA VAL A 1035 -14.49 13.98 3.01
C VAL A 1035 -14.45 13.03 4.23
N ARG A 1036 -13.90 11.82 4.08
CA ARG A 1036 -13.75 10.84 5.18
C ARG A 1036 -12.57 11.18 6.08
N ASN A 1037 -11.45 11.61 5.51
CA ASN A 1037 -10.28 12.05 6.26
C ASN A 1037 -10.57 13.38 6.97
N VAL A 1038 -11.24 14.31 6.29
CA VAL A 1038 -11.82 15.50 6.92
C VAL A 1038 -12.66 15.11 8.13
N TYR A 1039 -13.67 14.25 7.95
CA TYR A 1039 -14.54 13.80 9.04
C TYR A 1039 -13.78 13.11 10.18
N ALA A 1040 -12.74 12.32 9.89
CA ALA A 1040 -11.92 11.68 10.92
C ALA A 1040 -11.11 12.70 11.75
N VAL A 1041 -10.47 13.68 11.12
CA VAL A 1041 -9.69 14.70 11.82
C VAL A 1041 -10.60 15.71 12.54
N THR A 1042 -11.73 16.07 11.95
CA THR A 1042 -12.79 16.82 12.62
C THR A 1042 -13.27 16.10 13.90
N ASN A 1043 -13.55 14.79 13.84
CA ASN A 1043 -13.92 13.99 15.01
C ASN A 1043 -12.79 13.75 16.03
N ILE A 1044 -11.53 14.06 15.70
CA ILE A 1044 -10.45 14.10 16.70
C ILE A 1044 -10.52 15.42 17.48
N PHE A 1045 -10.80 16.54 16.80
CA PHE A 1045 -10.64 17.88 17.37
C PHE A 1045 -11.93 18.52 17.90
N GLU A 1046 -13.08 18.30 17.27
CA GLU A 1046 -14.38 18.82 17.74
C GLU A 1046 -14.83 18.24 19.09
N PRO A 1047 -14.69 16.92 19.38
CA PRO A 1047 -15.02 16.38 20.71
C PRO A 1047 -14.05 16.83 21.81
N LEU A 1048 -12.89 17.38 21.44
CA LEU A 1048 -11.94 18.05 22.34
C LEU A 1048 -12.20 19.57 22.44
N GLY A 1049 -13.22 20.06 21.72
CA GLY A 1049 -13.80 21.40 21.77
C GLY A 1049 -13.35 22.38 20.68
N ALA A 1050 -12.50 21.97 19.72
CA ALA A 1050 -12.01 22.88 18.69
C ALA A 1050 -13.06 23.17 17.61
N VAL A 1051 -13.02 24.37 17.05
CA VAL A 1051 -13.84 24.80 15.91
C VAL A 1051 -13.07 24.52 14.62
N VAL A 1052 -13.64 23.71 13.73
CA VAL A 1052 -12.94 23.25 12.52
C VAL A 1052 -13.49 23.92 11.27
N GLN A 1053 -12.60 24.47 10.44
CA GLN A 1053 -12.92 24.99 9.11
C GLN A 1053 -12.33 24.06 8.05
N ILE A 1054 -13.00 23.90 6.90
CA ILE A 1054 -12.65 22.91 5.88
C ILE A 1054 -12.44 23.60 4.52
N ALA A 1055 -11.40 23.17 3.79
CA ALA A 1055 -11.18 23.46 2.37
C ALA A 1055 -10.79 22.17 1.62
N ARG A 1056 -11.23 22.00 0.38
CA ARG A 1056 -11.10 20.71 -0.36
C ARG A 1056 -9.92 20.62 -1.32
N ASN A 1057 -9.13 21.70 -1.45
CA ASN A 1057 -7.91 21.74 -2.26
C ASN A 1057 -7.08 22.99 -1.89
N GLY A 1058 -5.87 23.07 -2.43
CA GLY A 1058 -4.95 24.19 -2.17
C GLY A 1058 -5.47 25.58 -2.59
N ARG A 1059 -6.40 25.67 -3.55
CA ARG A 1059 -6.99 26.94 -4.00
C ARG A 1059 -8.08 27.42 -3.03
N GLU A 1060 -9.00 26.52 -2.64
CA GLU A 1060 -10.01 26.82 -1.62
C GLU A 1060 -9.36 27.22 -0.28
N ALA A 1061 -8.20 26.63 0.07
CA ALA A 1061 -7.46 27.00 1.27
C ALA A 1061 -6.90 28.42 1.22
N LEU A 1062 -6.37 28.84 0.06
CA LEU A 1062 -5.94 30.23 -0.16
C LEU A 1062 -7.14 31.18 -0.03
N GLU A 1063 -8.26 30.89 -0.68
CA GLU A 1063 -9.49 31.70 -0.62
C GLU A 1063 -10.14 31.70 0.79
N ALA A 1064 -9.95 30.65 1.59
CA ALA A 1064 -10.38 30.60 2.98
C ALA A 1064 -9.50 31.47 3.89
N LEU A 1065 -8.18 31.46 3.68
CA LEU A 1065 -7.23 32.27 4.43
C LEU A 1065 -7.31 33.76 4.05
N GLU A 1066 -7.55 34.10 2.77
CA GLU A 1066 -7.83 35.47 2.32
C GLU A 1066 -9.01 36.08 3.09
N ARG A 1067 -10.13 35.35 3.19
CA ARG A 1067 -11.32 35.77 3.97
C ARG A 1067 -11.07 35.84 5.48
N SER A 1068 -10.14 35.05 6.03
CA SER A 1068 -9.79 35.13 7.46
C SER A 1068 -8.96 36.36 7.83
N THR A 1069 -8.29 36.98 6.85
CA THR A 1069 -7.57 38.26 7.04
C THR A 1069 -8.49 39.49 7.07
N GLU A 1070 -9.73 39.37 6.56
CA GLU A 1070 -10.67 40.49 6.46
C GLU A 1070 -11.49 40.72 7.75
N ALA A 1071 -11.64 39.70 8.61
CA ALA A 1071 -12.37 39.79 9.88
C ALA A 1071 -11.58 39.12 11.03
N PRO A 1072 -11.20 39.84 12.11
CA PRO A 1072 -10.38 39.27 13.18
C PRO A 1072 -11.01 38.07 13.91
N GLU A 1073 -12.35 38.02 13.98
CA GLU A 1073 -13.09 36.92 14.61
C GLU A 1073 -13.18 35.66 13.74
N SER A 1074 -12.65 35.66 12.51
CA SER A 1074 -12.50 34.48 11.64
C SER A 1074 -11.05 34.04 11.44
N ALA A 1075 -10.11 34.61 12.18
CA ALA A 1075 -8.71 34.20 12.15
C ALA A 1075 -8.54 32.69 12.40
N VAL A 1076 -7.67 32.07 11.60
CA VAL A 1076 -7.27 30.66 11.72
C VAL A 1076 -6.05 30.58 12.64
N ASP A 1077 -6.12 29.76 13.70
CA ASP A 1077 -5.01 29.57 14.64
C ASP A 1077 -3.94 28.60 14.07
N LEU A 1078 -4.36 27.57 13.33
CA LEU A 1078 -3.48 26.52 12.78
C LEU A 1078 -4.05 25.90 11.50
N VAL A 1079 -3.17 25.52 10.56
CA VAL A 1079 -3.53 24.82 9.32
C VAL A 1079 -3.00 23.39 9.32
N LEU A 1080 -3.88 22.42 9.03
CA LEU A 1080 -3.54 21.04 8.68
C LEU A 1080 -3.70 20.89 7.16
N MET A 1081 -2.63 20.55 6.43
CA MET A 1081 -2.59 20.59 4.97
C MET A 1081 -2.16 19.25 4.38
N ASP A 1082 -3.00 18.61 3.57
CA ASP A 1082 -2.59 17.39 2.84
C ASP A 1082 -1.69 17.69 1.65
N VAL A 1083 -0.76 16.79 1.35
CA VAL A 1083 0.20 16.94 0.24
C VAL A 1083 -0.42 16.66 -1.13
N MET A 1084 -1.31 15.67 -1.27
CA MET A 1084 -1.76 15.14 -2.57
C MET A 1084 -3.26 15.38 -2.82
N MET A 1085 -3.62 16.49 -3.46
CA MET A 1085 -5.00 16.88 -3.76
C MET A 1085 -5.20 17.28 -5.24
N PRO A 1086 -6.42 17.17 -5.80
CA PRO A 1086 -6.75 17.65 -7.14
C PRO A 1086 -6.74 19.19 -7.24
N GLU A 1087 -6.67 19.69 -8.48
CA GLU A 1087 -6.52 21.10 -8.88
C GLU A 1087 -5.23 21.82 -8.41
N MET A 1088 -4.91 21.77 -7.12
CA MET A 1088 -3.69 22.34 -6.54
C MET A 1088 -3.24 21.51 -5.33
N ASP A 1089 -2.03 20.94 -5.44
CA ASP A 1089 -1.40 20.15 -4.39
C ASP A 1089 -0.90 20.99 -3.21
N GLY A 1090 -0.76 20.38 -2.03
CA GLY A 1090 -0.43 21.09 -0.79
C GLY A 1090 0.99 21.62 -0.70
N LEU A 1091 1.95 21.02 -1.42
CA LEU A 1091 3.33 21.54 -1.49
C LEU A 1091 3.39 22.82 -2.32
N THR A 1092 2.62 22.87 -3.41
CA THR A 1092 2.43 24.06 -4.24
C THR A 1092 1.67 25.14 -3.46
N ALA A 1093 0.55 24.79 -2.81
CA ALA A 1093 -0.22 25.71 -1.98
C ALA A 1093 0.60 26.34 -0.84
N THR A 1094 1.37 25.52 -0.10
CA THR A 1094 2.22 26.00 0.99
C THR A 1094 3.30 26.97 0.50
N ARG A 1095 3.91 26.70 -0.66
CA ARG A 1095 4.88 27.63 -1.27
C ARG A 1095 4.24 28.94 -1.72
N GLU A 1096 2.98 28.95 -2.19
CA GLU A 1096 2.26 30.19 -2.48
C GLU A 1096 1.89 30.95 -1.19
N LEU A 1097 1.46 30.26 -0.13
CA LEU A 1097 1.18 30.86 1.18
C LEU A 1097 2.41 31.59 1.75
N ARG A 1098 3.59 30.95 1.73
CA ARG A 1098 4.83 31.52 2.28
C ARG A 1098 5.45 32.66 1.45
N LYS A 1099 4.98 32.89 0.21
CA LYS A 1099 5.34 34.09 -0.56
C LYS A 1099 4.63 35.35 -0.06
N ARG A 1100 3.55 35.22 0.74
CA ARG A 1100 2.82 36.37 1.30
C ARG A 1100 3.34 36.76 2.69
N PRO A 1101 3.49 38.07 3.01
CA PRO A 1101 4.04 38.49 4.30
C PRO A 1101 3.14 38.14 5.49
N GLU A 1102 1.82 38.21 5.31
CA GLU A 1102 0.82 38.10 6.40
C GLU A 1102 0.77 36.72 7.05
N TRP A 1103 0.82 35.64 6.27
CA TRP A 1103 0.78 34.26 6.79
C TRP A 1103 2.17 33.64 7.00
N LYS A 1104 3.24 34.47 7.02
CA LYS A 1104 4.62 33.99 7.20
C LYS A 1104 4.86 33.33 8.56
N LYS A 1105 4.03 33.62 9.58
CA LYS A 1105 4.10 33.04 10.94
C LYS A 1105 2.98 32.05 11.28
N LEU A 1106 1.99 31.87 10.40
CA LEU A 1106 0.86 30.97 10.64
C LEU A 1106 1.37 29.51 10.79
N PRO A 1107 1.05 28.79 11.88
CA PRO A 1107 1.41 27.38 12.01
C PRO A 1107 0.77 26.53 10.90
N ILE A 1108 1.60 25.86 10.10
CA ILE A 1108 1.17 24.88 9.10
C ILE A 1108 1.83 23.55 9.42
N ILE A 1109 1.02 22.52 9.68
CA ILE A 1109 1.46 21.13 9.84
C ILE A 1109 1.06 20.36 8.56
N MET A 1110 2.06 19.82 7.86
CA MET A 1110 1.83 19.07 6.62
C MET A 1110 1.51 17.60 6.90
N LEU A 1111 0.47 17.08 6.25
CA LEU A 1111 0.06 15.67 6.31
C LEU A 1111 0.48 14.97 5.02
N THR A 1112 1.21 13.84 5.10
CA THR A 1112 1.76 13.15 3.91
C THR A 1112 1.54 11.65 3.90
N ALA A 1113 1.15 11.08 2.76
CA ALA A 1113 0.99 9.63 2.59
C ALA A 1113 2.31 8.84 2.48
N LYS A 1114 3.47 9.51 2.51
CA LYS A 1114 4.81 8.87 2.45
C LYS A 1114 5.68 9.27 3.64
N ALA A 1115 6.19 8.26 4.35
CA ALA A 1115 7.04 8.40 5.53
C ALA A 1115 8.54 8.22 5.21
N MET A 1116 9.04 8.82 4.12
CA MET A 1116 10.46 8.78 3.73
C MET A 1116 11.14 10.12 4.05
N LYS A 1117 12.42 10.12 4.44
CA LYS A 1117 13.18 11.33 4.80
C LYS A 1117 13.13 12.41 3.70
N ASP A 1118 13.33 12.01 2.45
CA ASP A 1118 13.27 12.91 1.30
C ASP A 1118 11.94 13.66 1.18
N ASP A 1119 10.83 13.11 1.69
CA ASP A 1119 9.52 13.75 1.64
C ASP A 1119 9.27 14.66 2.87
N GLN A 1120 9.88 14.37 4.02
CA GLN A 1120 9.95 15.29 5.17
C GLN A 1120 10.71 16.57 4.81
N GLU A 1121 11.91 16.42 4.22
CA GLU A 1121 12.75 17.56 3.82
C GLU A 1121 12.01 18.44 2.80
N LYS A 1122 11.35 17.85 1.78
CA LYS A 1122 10.51 18.59 0.82
C LYS A 1122 9.33 19.35 1.45
N CYS A 1123 8.78 18.88 2.57
CA CYS A 1123 7.69 19.57 3.28
C CYS A 1123 8.20 20.76 4.09
N LEU A 1124 9.33 20.60 4.79
CA LEU A 1124 9.96 21.69 5.54
C LEU A 1124 10.57 22.75 4.61
N ASP A 1125 11.20 22.34 3.50
CA ASP A 1125 11.69 23.23 2.43
C ASP A 1125 10.56 23.97 1.69
N ALA A 1126 9.35 23.41 1.65
CA ALA A 1126 8.15 24.12 1.19
C ALA A 1126 7.67 25.19 2.20
N GLY A 1127 8.11 25.13 3.46
CA GLY A 1127 7.90 26.13 4.50
C GLY A 1127 6.94 25.71 5.62
N ALA A 1128 6.75 24.43 5.89
CA ALA A 1128 5.95 23.93 7.02
C ALA A 1128 6.62 24.20 8.39
N ASN A 1129 5.81 24.27 9.46
CA ASN A 1129 6.30 24.40 10.84
C ASN A 1129 6.66 23.04 11.44
N ASP A 1130 5.84 22.05 11.15
CA ASP A 1130 6.00 20.66 11.57
C ASP A 1130 5.34 19.76 10.49
N TYR A 1131 5.48 18.44 10.62
CA TYR A 1131 4.96 17.49 9.65
C TYR A 1131 4.50 16.20 10.33
N MET A 1132 3.55 15.51 9.71
CA MET A 1132 3.13 14.19 10.19
C MET A 1132 2.80 13.27 9.01
N ALA A 1133 3.30 12.04 9.09
CA ALA A 1133 2.96 11.01 8.11
C ALA A 1133 1.55 10.44 8.39
N LYS A 1134 0.82 10.10 7.33
CA LYS A 1134 -0.40 9.29 7.34
C LYS A 1134 0.02 7.80 7.33
N PRO A 1135 -0.60 6.90 8.13
CA PRO A 1135 -1.75 7.11 9.01
C PRO A 1135 -1.43 8.01 10.22
N LEU A 1136 -2.41 8.84 10.59
CA LEU A 1136 -2.27 9.85 11.63
C LEU A 1136 -2.27 9.18 13.02
N ASP A 1137 -1.21 9.40 13.81
CA ASP A 1137 -1.20 9.05 15.23
C ASP A 1137 -2.01 10.10 16.00
N VAL A 1138 -3.14 9.68 16.56
CA VAL A 1138 -4.11 10.56 17.24
C VAL A 1138 -3.50 11.21 18.48
N GLU A 1139 -2.81 10.45 19.34
CA GLU A 1139 -2.20 10.99 20.55
C GLU A 1139 -1.07 11.95 20.22
N LYS A 1140 -0.22 11.60 19.23
CA LYS A 1140 0.88 12.46 18.81
C LYS A 1140 0.38 13.73 18.12
N LEU A 1141 -0.65 13.64 17.27
CA LEU A 1141 -1.27 14.78 16.61
C LEU A 1141 -1.93 15.73 17.62
N ILE A 1142 -2.70 15.19 18.58
CA ILE A 1142 -3.27 15.97 19.68
C ILE A 1142 -2.14 16.60 20.52
N SER A 1143 -1.06 15.87 20.82
CA SER A 1143 0.09 16.39 21.57
C SER A 1143 0.72 17.58 20.85
N LEU A 1144 1.03 17.43 19.55
CA LEU A 1144 1.65 18.47 18.72
C LEU A 1144 0.73 19.69 18.58
N VAL A 1145 -0.57 19.49 18.34
CA VAL A 1145 -1.53 20.60 18.24
C VAL A 1145 -1.75 21.28 19.59
N ARG A 1146 -1.74 20.56 20.73
CA ARG A 1146 -1.75 21.16 22.09
C ARG A 1146 -0.48 21.98 22.36
N VAL A 1147 0.68 21.54 21.89
CA VAL A 1147 1.98 22.25 22.05
C VAL A 1147 2.04 23.51 21.17
N TRP A 1148 1.57 23.43 19.92
CA TRP A 1148 1.60 24.55 18.98
C TRP A 1148 0.35 25.46 19.04
N MET A 1149 -0.69 25.09 19.79
CA MET A 1149 -1.86 25.93 20.13
C MET A 1149 -2.14 25.95 21.66
N PRO A 1150 -1.24 26.52 22.49
CA PRO A 1150 -1.55 26.78 23.90
C PRO A 1150 -2.73 27.77 24.02
N ARG A 1151 -3.47 27.73 25.15
CA ARG A 1151 -4.61 28.63 25.44
C ARG A 1151 -4.21 30.11 25.46
#